data_AF-A0A527WQ49-F1
#
_entry.id   AF-A0A527WQ49-F1
#
_cell.length_a   1.000
_cell.length_b   1.000
_cell.length_c   1.000
_cell.angle_alpha   90.00
_cell.angle_beta   90.00
_cell.angle_gamma   90.00
#
_symmetry.space_group_name_H-M   'P 1'
#
loop_
_entity.id
_entity.type
_entity.pdbx_description
1 polymer ?
#
loop_
_entity_poly.entity_id
_entity_poly.type
_entity_poly.pdbx_seq_one_letter_code
_entity_poly.pdbx_strand_id
1 'polypeptide(L)'
;MAEAWLRTLKLAIRFSLREMRGGLSGFMIFLACIALGVAAIGGVNSVAQAISAGVANQGQTLLGGDLRFQVNQRSASDAELGFIRSLGTVSLNSGMRSMARLEDGSDQALVEAKAVDDAYPLFSALKTDPALPRDQLFGERSGVFGAAAPDLLFERLNLHVGDRLKLGSAVFELRARLVSEPDAVSDGFGFAPRLMISSQGLAASGLVQPGSLVENAYKVRLPEGTSEARIKEIQAQAAKDFPQAGWSIRTRSNAAPALSANIERFSQFLTLVGLTALVVGGVGVANAVRAYLDGKRGVIATFKSLGASGGFVFIVYLVQILLIAGLGIVLGLIFGAAMPFVASTLLQSVIPVPAQGGFYPGALAMAALFGLLVTLAFALLPLGRARDVPATALFREMGFESRGMPRLPYTGAALAIVVALAALAILSANDYRIASIFVGATVFAFLVLRLVAVLVQWIAKKSPRVRSVSLRLALGNIHRPGALTPSVVLSLGLGLTLLVTLALIDGNLRRQISGSLPERAPNFFFVDIQSSDVDAFASLVGKESPRGTLVKVPMLRGRIMALNGIEVDKVKIPADGAWVLRGDRGLTYDARQPENATLTEGTWWPQDYSGEPLVSFSAEEGKAIGLKLGDSVTVNVLGRNVTAKIANFRQVQWETMGINFVMVFSPNA
;
A
#
# COMPACT_ATOMS: atom_id res chain seq x y z
N MET A 1 -19.91 -21.17 44.84
CA MET A 1 -18.79 -21.34 43.88
C MET A 1 -18.01 -20.05 43.63
N ALA A 2 -18.67 -18.90 43.38
CA ALA A 2 -17.99 -17.61 43.16
C ALA A 2 -17.11 -17.16 44.35
N GLU A 3 -17.57 -17.29 45.59
CA GLU A 3 -16.79 -16.91 46.77
C GLU A 3 -15.53 -17.75 46.99
N ALA A 4 -15.61 -19.06 46.76
CA ALA A 4 -14.47 -19.96 46.85
C ALA A 4 -13.41 -19.59 45.80
N TRP A 5 -13.84 -19.30 44.57
CA TRP A 5 -12.97 -18.84 43.49
C TRP A 5 -12.32 -17.49 43.79
N LEU A 6 -13.07 -16.53 44.34
CA LEU A 6 -12.56 -15.24 44.79
C LEU A 6 -11.52 -15.37 45.92
N ARG A 7 -11.73 -16.29 46.87
CA ARG A 7 -10.75 -16.60 47.93
C ARG A 7 -9.48 -17.19 47.34
N THR A 8 -9.60 -18.15 46.41
CA THR A 8 -8.46 -18.73 45.69
C THR A 8 -7.67 -17.68 44.92
N LEU A 9 -8.35 -16.76 44.23
CA LEU A 9 -7.73 -15.69 43.46
C LEU A 9 -7.02 -14.67 44.36
N LYS A 10 -7.66 -14.22 45.44
CA LYS A 10 -7.03 -13.31 46.43
C LYS A 10 -5.78 -13.94 47.04
N LEU A 11 -5.85 -15.23 47.38
CA LEU A 11 -4.71 -15.97 47.91
C LEU A 11 -3.60 -16.09 46.86
N ALA A 12 -3.95 -16.41 45.62
CA ALA A 12 -3.01 -16.51 44.52
C ALA A 12 -2.27 -15.18 44.24
N ILE A 13 -2.99 -14.05 44.23
CA ILE A 13 -2.41 -12.70 44.10
C ILE A 13 -1.45 -12.42 45.27
N ARG A 14 -1.83 -12.78 46.50
CA ARG A 14 -0.97 -12.56 47.67
C ARG A 14 0.32 -13.38 47.60
N PHE A 15 0.24 -14.65 47.17
CA PHE A 15 1.40 -15.50 46.98
C PHE A 15 2.28 -15.01 45.83
N SER A 16 1.69 -14.62 44.70
CA SER A 16 2.46 -14.10 43.55
C SER A 16 3.22 -12.83 43.92
N LEU A 17 2.59 -11.87 44.61
CA LEU A 17 3.24 -10.63 45.05
C LEU A 17 4.37 -10.88 46.06
N ARG A 18 4.19 -11.84 46.98
CA ARG A 18 5.24 -12.21 47.94
C ARG A 18 6.41 -12.91 47.25
N GLU A 19 6.15 -13.76 46.27
CA GLU A 19 7.19 -14.46 45.52
C GLU A 19 7.99 -13.50 44.61
N MET A 20 7.35 -12.47 44.05
CA MET A 20 8.02 -11.42 43.26
C MET A 20 9.00 -10.56 44.08
N ARG A 21 8.88 -10.50 45.42
CA ARG A 21 9.84 -9.81 46.29
C ARG A 21 11.21 -10.50 46.36
N GLY A 22 11.30 -11.78 46.00
CA GLY A 22 12.54 -12.55 46.01
C GLY A 22 13.45 -12.31 44.78
N GLY A 23 13.08 -11.40 43.87
CA GLY A 23 13.91 -10.97 42.73
C GLY A 23 13.19 -11.05 41.38
N LEU A 24 13.30 -9.96 40.59
CA LEU A 24 12.73 -9.82 39.24
C LEU A 24 13.74 -10.07 38.11
N SER A 25 14.98 -10.46 38.43
CA SER A 25 16.08 -10.57 37.46
C SER A 25 15.78 -11.53 36.29
N GLY A 26 14.99 -12.59 36.53
CA GLY A 26 14.55 -13.53 35.48
C GLY A 26 13.43 -13.03 34.56
N PHE A 27 12.78 -11.91 34.89
CA PHE A 27 11.63 -11.39 34.14
C PHE A 27 11.96 -10.20 33.23
N MET A 28 13.17 -9.65 33.30
CA MET A 28 13.55 -8.49 32.49
C MET A 28 13.45 -8.77 30.98
N ILE A 29 13.87 -9.97 30.55
CA ILE A 29 13.75 -10.41 29.15
C ILE A 29 12.28 -10.53 28.75
N PHE A 30 11.44 -11.13 29.60
CA PHE A 30 10.00 -11.28 29.36
C PHE A 30 9.31 -9.91 29.25
N LEU A 31 9.61 -8.99 30.18
CA LEU A 31 9.09 -7.62 30.19
C LEU A 31 9.52 -6.87 28.92
N ALA A 32 10.81 -6.94 28.56
CA ALA A 32 11.35 -6.30 27.37
C ALA A 32 10.71 -6.84 26.08
N CYS A 33 10.52 -8.16 25.98
CA CYS A 33 9.88 -8.78 24.81
C CYS A 33 8.43 -8.29 24.62
N ILE A 34 7.65 -8.26 25.71
CA ILE A 34 6.25 -7.79 25.66
C ILE A 34 6.18 -6.29 25.38
N ALA A 35 7.00 -5.48 26.07
CA ALA A 35 7.03 -4.03 25.87
C ALA A 35 7.42 -3.67 24.44
N LEU A 36 8.46 -4.32 23.89
CA LEU A 36 8.92 -4.06 22.53
C LEU A 36 7.90 -4.53 21.48
N GLY A 37 7.27 -5.70 21.67
CA GLY A 37 6.22 -6.18 20.75
C GLY A 37 4.99 -5.27 20.73
N VAL A 38 4.52 -4.84 21.91
CA VAL A 38 3.37 -3.94 22.04
C VAL A 38 3.71 -2.53 21.52
N ALA A 39 4.90 -2.02 21.82
CA ALA A 39 5.37 -0.73 21.30
C ALA A 39 5.48 -0.73 19.78
N ALA A 40 6.03 -1.81 19.20
CA ALA A 40 6.16 -1.95 17.75
C ALA A 40 4.79 -1.92 17.07
N ILE A 41 3.83 -2.76 17.50
CA ILE A 41 2.49 -2.80 16.89
C ILE A 41 1.72 -1.50 17.12
N GLY A 42 1.68 -1.03 18.37
CA GLY A 42 0.90 0.15 18.74
C GLY A 42 1.46 1.42 18.11
N GLY A 43 2.78 1.58 18.12
CA GLY A 43 3.45 2.74 17.59
C GLY A 43 3.41 2.81 16.07
N VAL A 44 3.66 1.70 15.38
CA VAL A 44 3.51 1.62 13.92
C VAL A 44 2.10 1.99 13.49
N ASN A 45 1.08 1.32 14.06
CA ASN A 45 -0.30 1.54 13.63
C ASN A 45 -0.75 2.97 13.97
N SER A 46 -0.28 3.54 15.09
CA SER A 46 -0.56 4.93 15.43
C SER A 46 0.10 5.91 14.46
N VAL A 47 1.35 5.66 14.04
CA VAL A 47 2.05 6.48 13.03
C VAL A 47 1.36 6.38 11.67
N ALA A 48 0.97 5.18 11.24
CA ALA A 48 0.27 4.98 9.97
C ALA A 48 -1.09 5.69 9.95
N GLN A 49 -1.85 5.61 11.04
CA GLN A 49 -3.08 6.37 11.20
C GLN A 49 -2.83 7.88 11.24
N ALA A 50 -1.74 8.34 11.87
CA ALA A 50 -1.37 9.75 11.88
C ALA A 50 -1.04 10.30 10.50
N ILE A 51 -0.30 9.55 9.70
CA ILE A 51 0.02 9.93 8.32
C ILE A 51 -1.27 9.94 7.48
N SER A 52 -2.09 8.89 7.58
CA SER A 52 -3.36 8.79 6.84
C SER A 52 -4.33 9.92 7.19
N ALA A 53 -4.46 10.24 8.48
CA ALA A 53 -5.26 11.35 8.97
C ALA A 53 -4.67 12.70 8.53
N GLY A 54 -3.33 12.86 8.54
CA GLY A 54 -2.66 14.05 8.05
C GLY A 54 -2.94 14.32 6.57
N VAL A 55 -2.88 13.29 5.72
CA VAL A 55 -3.21 13.38 4.30
C VAL A 55 -4.71 13.68 4.11
N ALA A 56 -5.59 13.02 4.84
CA ALA A 56 -7.03 13.27 4.76
C ALA A 56 -7.41 14.69 5.20
N ASN A 57 -6.78 15.20 6.26
CA ASN A 57 -6.96 16.57 6.76
C ASN A 57 -6.45 17.62 5.77
N GLN A 58 -5.37 17.32 5.04
CA GLN A 58 -4.91 18.12 3.91
C GLN A 58 -5.61 17.81 2.59
N GLY A 59 -6.58 16.91 2.60
CA GLY A 59 -7.26 16.42 1.41
C GLY A 59 -7.88 17.52 0.58
N GLN A 60 -8.48 18.53 1.23
CA GLN A 60 -9.06 19.69 0.56
C GLN A 60 -8.01 20.53 -0.17
N THR A 61 -6.88 20.79 0.49
CA THR A 61 -5.74 21.51 -0.11
C THR A 61 -5.15 20.73 -1.27
N LEU A 62 -4.85 19.44 -1.06
CA LEU A 62 -4.23 18.58 -2.09
C LEU A 62 -5.13 18.41 -3.31
N LEU A 63 -6.44 18.26 -3.11
CA LEU A 63 -7.41 18.12 -4.20
C LEU A 63 -7.74 19.46 -4.87
N GLY A 64 -7.63 20.57 -4.12
CA GLY A 64 -8.16 21.88 -4.51
C GLY A 64 -9.69 21.96 -4.42
N GLY A 65 -10.31 21.13 -3.58
CA GLY A 65 -11.77 20.94 -3.47
C GLY A 65 -12.15 19.86 -2.46
N ASP A 66 -13.43 19.75 -2.09
CA ASP A 66 -13.97 18.59 -1.35
C ASP A 66 -14.25 17.41 -2.29
N LEU A 67 -14.71 17.73 -3.51
CA LEU A 67 -15.00 16.81 -4.59
C LEU A 67 -14.35 17.30 -5.88
N ARG A 68 -13.91 16.37 -6.73
CA ARG A 68 -13.43 16.64 -8.08
C ARG A 68 -14.13 15.71 -9.05
N PHE A 69 -14.84 16.28 -10.01
CA PHE A 69 -15.41 15.57 -11.15
C PHE A 69 -14.52 15.83 -12.37
N GLN A 70 -13.81 14.81 -12.83
CA GLN A 70 -12.97 14.91 -14.02
C GLN A 70 -13.62 14.25 -15.22
N VAL A 71 -13.69 14.97 -16.33
CA VAL A 71 -14.19 14.51 -17.62
C VAL A 71 -13.13 14.77 -18.69
N ASN A 72 -12.88 13.78 -19.56
CA ASN A 72 -11.86 13.89 -20.61
C ASN A 72 -12.53 14.13 -21.97
N GLN A 73 -11.89 14.96 -22.82
CA GLN A 73 -12.26 15.27 -24.21
C GLN A 73 -13.64 15.91 -24.42
N ARG A 74 -14.32 16.31 -23.35
CA ARG A 74 -15.60 17.02 -23.41
C ARG A 74 -15.78 17.88 -22.16
N SER A 75 -16.67 18.85 -22.26
CA SER A 75 -17.20 19.57 -21.10
C SER A 75 -18.37 18.80 -20.47
N ALA A 76 -18.65 19.08 -19.20
CA ALA A 76 -19.88 18.64 -18.57
C ALA A 76 -21.10 19.20 -19.33
N SER A 77 -22.12 18.37 -19.52
CA SER A 77 -23.43 18.79 -20.04
C SER A 77 -24.13 19.72 -19.05
N ASP A 78 -25.15 20.46 -19.50
CA ASP A 78 -25.87 21.39 -18.63
C ASP A 78 -26.51 20.71 -17.42
N ALA A 79 -26.99 19.48 -17.57
CA ALA A 79 -27.54 18.68 -16.47
C ALA A 79 -26.46 18.26 -15.46
N GLU A 80 -25.30 17.79 -15.95
CA GLU A 80 -24.16 17.42 -15.10
C GLU A 80 -23.61 18.66 -14.36
N LEU A 81 -23.47 19.78 -15.07
CA LEU A 81 -22.97 21.03 -14.50
C LEU A 81 -23.98 21.62 -13.49
N GLY A 82 -25.28 21.50 -13.77
CA GLY A 82 -26.35 21.85 -12.83
C GLY A 82 -26.28 21.04 -11.55
N PHE A 83 -26.05 19.72 -11.66
CA PHE A 83 -25.81 18.86 -10.50
C PHE A 83 -24.56 19.31 -9.72
N ILE A 84 -23.42 19.47 -10.38
CA ILE A 84 -22.16 19.88 -9.72
C ILE A 84 -22.34 21.23 -9.01
N ARG A 85 -22.98 22.21 -9.64
CA ARG A 85 -23.25 23.54 -9.06
C ARG A 85 -24.23 23.49 -7.89
N SER A 86 -25.16 22.53 -7.88
CA SER A 86 -26.08 22.34 -6.75
C SER A 86 -25.38 21.92 -5.44
N LEU A 87 -24.17 21.37 -5.55
CA LEU A 87 -23.40 20.88 -4.40
C LEU A 87 -22.66 21.99 -3.65
N GLY A 88 -22.29 23.10 -4.32
CA GLY A 88 -21.53 24.20 -3.71
C GLY A 88 -20.78 25.08 -4.71
N THR A 89 -19.72 25.77 -4.25
CA THR A 89 -18.90 26.63 -5.12
C THR A 89 -18.03 25.78 -6.03
N VAL A 90 -18.09 26.03 -7.33
CA VAL A 90 -17.37 25.24 -8.35
C VAL A 90 -16.23 26.07 -8.94
N SER A 91 -15.08 25.42 -9.14
CA SER A 91 -13.97 25.91 -9.95
C SER A 91 -13.63 24.91 -11.05
N LEU A 92 -13.51 25.40 -12.29
CA LEU A 92 -13.12 24.63 -13.45
C LEU A 92 -11.62 24.81 -13.73
N ASN A 93 -10.92 23.68 -13.78
CA ASN A 93 -9.57 23.60 -14.32
C ASN A 93 -9.61 22.79 -15.62
N SER A 94 -9.01 23.31 -16.69
CA SER A 94 -8.88 22.60 -17.97
C SER A 94 -7.40 22.34 -18.27
N GLY A 95 -7.01 21.08 -18.38
CA GLY A 95 -5.63 20.68 -18.66
C GLY A 95 -5.46 20.12 -20.06
N MET A 96 -4.40 20.50 -20.77
CA MET A 96 -4.01 19.82 -22.00
C MET A 96 -2.51 19.95 -22.27
N ARG A 97 -1.98 19.09 -23.15
CA ARG A 97 -0.60 19.16 -23.61
C ARG A 97 -0.55 19.87 -24.95
N SER A 98 0.42 20.78 -25.10
CA SER A 98 0.63 21.51 -26.36
C SER A 98 2.07 22.00 -26.44
N MET A 99 2.51 22.34 -27.65
CA MET A 99 3.79 23.00 -27.86
C MET A 99 3.64 24.50 -27.58
N ALA A 100 4.41 25.00 -26.62
CA ALA A 100 4.69 26.42 -26.47
C ALA A 100 5.90 26.76 -27.34
N ARG A 101 5.82 27.87 -28.09
CA ARG A 101 6.88 28.31 -28.98
C ARG A 101 7.23 29.77 -28.74
N LEU A 102 8.46 30.14 -29.01
CA LEU A 102 8.85 31.55 -29.07
C LEU A 102 8.08 32.27 -30.18
N GLU A 103 7.85 33.57 -30.02
CA GLU A 103 7.05 34.36 -30.98
C GLU A 103 7.70 34.37 -32.38
N ASP A 104 9.03 34.36 -32.44
CA ASP A 104 9.83 34.25 -33.66
C ASP A 104 9.90 32.82 -34.24
N GLY A 105 9.39 31.82 -33.52
CA GLY A 105 9.41 30.41 -33.91
C GLY A 105 10.79 29.74 -33.88
N SER A 106 11.80 30.38 -33.27
CA SER A 106 13.17 29.87 -33.21
C SER A 106 13.33 28.65 -32.31
N ASP A 107 12.52 28.54 -31.26
CA ASP A 107 12.54 27.44 -30.30
C ASP A 107 11.13 27.09 -29.78
N GLN A 108 10.96 25.85 -29.31
CA GLN A 108 9.71 25.33 -28.81
C GLN A 108 9.90 24.22 -27.76
N ALA A 109 8.99 24.20 -26.79
CA ALA A 109 8.96 23.19 -25.74
C ALA A 109 7.54 22.65 -25.56
N LEU A 110 7.43 21.35 -25.30
CA LEU A 110 6.19 20.76 -24.83
C LEU A 110 5.88 21.36 -23.45
N VAL A 111 4.62 21.76 -23.24
CA VAL A 111 4.10 22.25 -21.96
C VAL A 111 2.79 21.56 -21.61
N GLU A 112 2.52 21.44 -20.31
CA GLU A 112 1.18 21.11 -19.82
C GLU A 112 0.43 22.39 -19.50
N ALA A 113 -0.38 22.86 -20.45
CA ALA A 113 -1.23 24.02 -20.30
C ALA A 113 -2.35 23.71 -19.31
N LYS A 114 -2.39 24.44 -18.20
CA LYS A 114 -3.47 24.38 -17.20
C LYS A 114 -4.20 25.72 -17.19
N ALA A 115 -5.41 25.70 -17.70
CA ALA A 115 -6.30 26.84 -17.67
C ALA A 115 -7.13 26.83 -16.40
N VAL A 116 -7.19 27.97 -15.72
CA VAL A 116 -7.93 28.15 -14.46
C VAL A 116 -9.01 29.20 -14.61
N ASP A 117 -10.13 29.00 -13.92
CA ASP A 117 -11.25 29.95 -13.88
C ASP A 117 -11.12 30.98 -12.75
N ASP A 118 -12.16 31.80 -12.57
CA ASP A 118 -12.16 32.92 -11.63
C ASP A 118 -12.27 32.49 -10.17
N ALA A 119 -12.80 31.28 -9.93
CA ALA A 119 -12.94 30.71 -8.59
C ALA A 119 -11.65 30.02 -8.11
N TYR A 120 -10.66 29.85 -8.99
CA TYR A 120 -9.39 29.19 -8.65
C TYR A 120 -8.44 30.13 -7.89
N PRO A 121 -7.76 29.66 -6.83
CA PRO A 121 -7.93 28.36 -6.17
C PRO A 121 -9.08 28.35 -5.14
N LEU A 122 -9.84 27.24 -5.06
CA LEU A 122 -10.87 27.07 -4.02
C LEU A 122 -10.28 26.78 -2.64
N PHE A 123 -9.08 26.25 -2.53
CA PHE A 123 -8.43 25.98 -1.24
C PHE A 123 -6.95 26.30 -1.36
N SER A 124 -6.38 26.84 -0.28
CA SER A 124 -5.00 27.34 -0.24
C SER A 124 -4.72 28.43 -1.28
N ALA A 125 -3.46 28.82 -1.46
CA ALA A 125 -3.06 29.92 -2.33
C ALA A 125 -2.02 29.48 -3.36
N LEU A 126 -2.18 29.95 -4.59
CA LEU A 126 -1.15 29.89 -5.63
C LEU A 126 0.00 30.81 -5.24
N LYS A 127 1.24 30.31 -5.23
CA LYS A 127 2.43 31.13 -4.96
C LYS A 127 3.21 31.34 -6.24
N THR A 128 3.46 32.60 -6.57
CA THR A 128 4.27 33.01 -7.73
C THR A 128 5.30 34.04 -7.32
N ASP A 129 6.34 34.19 -8.13
CA ASP A 129 7.36 35.23 -8.00
C ASP A 129 7.50 36.03 -9.31
N PRO A 130 7.10 37.32 -9.36
CA PRO A 130 6.51 38.10 -8.26
C PRO A 130 5.12 37.59 -7.86
N ALA A 131 4.72 37.89 -6.62
CA ALA A 131 3.38 37.59 -6.12
C ALA A 131 2.37 38.57 -6.75
N LEU A 132 1.62 38.11 -7.75
CA LEU A 132 0.64 38.91 -8.47
C LEU A 132 -0.79 38.45 -8.16
N PRO A 133 -1.76 39.37 -8.04
CA PRO A 133 -3.17 39.01 -8.04
C PRO A 133 -3.54 38.28 -9.33
N ARG A 134 -4.49 37.35 -9.24
CA ARG A 134 -4.88 36.48 -10.34
C ARG A 134 -5.22 37.23 -11.64
N ASP A 135 -5.97 38.33 -11.56
CA ASP A 135 -6.34 39.13 -12.74
C ASP A 135 -5.12 39.80 -13.40
N GLN A 136 -4.11 40.17 -12.61
CA GLN A 136 -2.85 40.70 -13.15
C GLN A 136 -1.98 39.57 -13.72
N LEU A 137 -2.05 38.39 -13.13
CA LEU A 137 -1.25 37.23 -13.52
C LEU A 137 -1.75 36.57 -14.82
N PHE A 138 -3.07 36.40 -14.99
CA PHE A 138 -3.65 35.67 -16.12
C PHE A 138 -4.57 36.50 -17.03
N GLY A 139 -4.94 37.72 -16.60
CA GLY A 139 -5.84 38.59 -17.37
C GLY A 139 -5.20 39.10 -18.66
N GLU A 140 -6.04 39.54 -19.57
CA GLU A 140 -5.61 40.10 -20.86
C GLU A 140 -5.16 41.56 -20.69
N ARG A 141 -4.03 41.92 -21.31
CA ARG A 141 -3.54 43.29 -21.41
C ARG A 141 -3.07 43.54 -22.84
N SER A 142 -3.68 44.51 -23.51
CA SER A 142 -3.31 44.90 -24.89
C SER A 142 -3.28 43.72 -25.88
N GLY A 143 -4.25 42.81 -25.80
CA GLY A 143 -4.33 41.63 -26.68
C GLY A 143 -3.45 40.44 -26.26
N VAL A 144 -2.76 40.52 -25.11
CA VAL A 144 -1.84 39.48 -24.62
C VAL A 144 -2.30 38.97 -23.26
N PHE A 145 -2.47 37.65 -23.15
CA PHE A 145 -2.82 37.00 -21.89
C PHE A 145 -1.59 36.83 -21.01
N GLY A 146 -1.76 36.85 -19.69
CA GLY A 146 -0.69 36.52 -18.77
C GLY A 146 -0.58 35.01 -18.52
N ALA A 147 0.63 34.55 -18.22
CA ALA A 147 0.91 33.16 -17.87
C ALA A 147 1.94 33.06 -16.74
N ALA A 148 1.93 31.92 -16.06
CA ALA A 148 2.94 31.53 -15.06
C ALA A 148 3.51 30.16 -15.39
N ALA A 149 4.82 29.99 -15.22
CA ALA A 149 5.52 28.74 -15.51
C ALA A 149 6.61 28.44 -14.46
N PRO A 150 7.01 27.18 -14.24
CA PRO A 150 8.13 26.86 -13.36
C PRO A 150 9.46 27.23 -14.01
N ASP A 151 10.52 27.34 -13.21
CA ASP A 151 11.87 27.69 -13.65
C ASP A 151 12.38 26.81 -14.80
N LEU A 152 12.01 25.52 -14.80
CA LEU A 152 12.37 24.58 -15.85
C LEU A 152 11.97 25.04 -17.25
N LEU A 153 10.83 25.74 -17.42
CA LEU A 153 10.44 26.27 -18.73
C LEU A 153 11.24 27.51 -19.10
N PHE A 154 11.54 28.37 -18.12
CA PHE A 154 12.37 29.56 -18.32
C PHE A 154 13.78 29.17 -18.77
N GLU A 155 14.39 28.21 -18.09
CA GLU A 155 15.73 27.71 -18.44
C GLU A 155 15.74 27.01 -19.81
N ARG A 156 14.73 26.18 -20.09
CA ARG A 156 14.66 25.39 -21.34
C ARG A 156 14.58 26.26 -22.59
N LEU A 157 13.81 27.35 -22.54
CA LEU A 157 13.63 28.28 -23.67
C LEU A 157 14.45 29.56 -23.52
N ASN A 158 15.34 29.63 -22.51
CA ASN A 158 16.14 30.79 -22.16
C ASN A 158 15.31 32.10 -22.04
N LEU A 159 14.17 32.01 -21.35
CA LEU A 159 13.21 33.08 -21.15
C LEU A 159 13.44 33.83 -19.84
N HIS A 160 12.96 35.07 -19.79
CA HIS A 160 12.88 35.94 -18.63
C HIS A 160 11.43 36.32 -18.33
N VAL A 161 11.18 36.80 -17.10
CA VAL A 161 9.86 37.34 -16.74
C VAL A 161 9.59 38.58 -17.59
N GLY A 162 8.43 38.62 -18.25
CA GLY A 162 8.03 39.63 -19.24
C GLY A 162 8.13 39.14 -20.69
N ASP A 163 8.83 38.04 -20.95
CA ASP A 163 8.93 37.49 -22.30
C ASP A 163 7.63 36.84 -22.76
N ARG A 164 7.47 36.73 -24.08
CA ARG A 164 6.26 36.22 -24.71
C ARG A 164 6.48 34.85 -25.32
N LEU A 165 5.47 34.01 -25.19
CA LEU A 165 5.35 32.73 -25.87
C LEU A 165 4.03 32.66 -26.62
N LYS A 166 4.00 31.85 -27.66
CA LYS A 166 2.80 31.51 -28.39
C LYS A 166 2.35 30.09 -28.03
N LEU A 167 1.08 29.94 -27.72
CA LEU A 167 0.43 28.66 -27.47
C LEU A 167 -0.81 28.59 -28.36
N GLY A 168 -0.81 27.68 -29.33
CA GLY A 168 -1.79 27.68 -30.41
C GLY A 168 -1.74 28.99 -31.22
N SER A 169 -2.87 29.68 -31.34
CA SER A 169 -2.96 30.99 -31.98
C SER A 169 -2.67 32.17 -31.05
N ALA A 170 -2.78 31.99 -29.73
CA ALA A 170 -2.71 33.08 -28.76
C ALA A 170 -1.29 33.33 -28.23
N VAL A 171 -1.01 34.58 -27.89
CA VAL A 171 0.26 35.03 -27.29
C VAL A 171 0.06 35.22 -25.78
N PHE A 172 1.01 34.70 -25.01
CA PHE A 172 1.04 34.75 -23.56
C PHE A 172 2.35 35.39 -23.09
N GLU A 173 2.24 36.29 -22.13
CA GLU A 173 3.38 36.92 -21.44
C GLU A 173 3.67 36.16 -20.14
N LEU A 174 4.92 35.73 -19.92
CA LEU A 174 5.35 35.09 -18.68
C LEU A 174 5.50 36.14 -17.58
N ARG A 175 4.44 36.37 -16.80
CA ARG A 175 4.39 37.44 -15.80
C ARG A 175 4.96 37.04 -14.45
N ALA A 176 5.05 35.74 -14.16
CA ALA A 176 5.66 35.26 -12.92
C ALA A 176 6.18 33.82 -13.04
N ARG A 177 7.15 33.51 -12.18
CA ARG A 177 7.60 32.13 -11.91
C ARG A 177 6.61 31.44 -10.99
N LEU A 178 6.26 30.21 -11.31
CA LEU A 178 5.39 29.35 -10.50
C LEU A 178 6.22 28.70 -9.38
N VAL A 179 6.02 29.15 -8.14
CA VAL A 179 6.74 28.64 -6.97
C VAL A 179 6.01 27.46 -6.35
N SER A 180 4.67 27.55 -6.23
CA SER A 180 3.86 26.47 -5.66
C SER A 180 2.45 26.49 -6.22
N GLU A 181 2.03 25.33 -6.76
CA GLU A 181 0.68 25.04 -7.22
C GLU A 181 -0.03 24.19 -6.16
N PRO A 182 -1.17 24.66 -5.58
CA PRO A 182 -1.80 24.03 -4.42
C PRO A 182 -2.34 22.61 -4.70
N ASP A 183 -2.77 22.34 -5.93
CA ASP A 183 -3.49 21.12 -6.33
C ASP A 183 -2.69 20.21 -7.29
N ALA A 184 -1.39 20.49 -7.48
CA ALA A 184 -0.52 19.75 -8.39
C ALA A 184 -0.46 18.24 -8.06
N VAL A 185 -0.45 17.90 -6.76
CA VAL A 185 -0.37 16.50 -6.30
C VAL A 185 -1.60 15.69 -6.74
N SER A 186 -2.78 16.31 -6.81
CA SER A 186 -3.99 15.61 -7.26
C SER A 186 -4.06 15.49 -8.78
N ASP A 187 -3.48 16.42 -9.52
CA ASP A 187 -3.48 16.37 -10.99
C ASP A 187 -2.56 15.26 -11.52
N GLY A 188 -1.58 14.80 -10.73
CA GLY A 188 -0.79 13.59 -10.99
C GLY A 188 0.56 13.88 -11.63
N PHE A 189 1.09 12.90 -12.37
CA PHE A 189 2.40 13.03 -13.01
C PHE A 189 2.31 13.85 -14.31
N GLY A 190 3.01 14.98 -14.36
CA GLY A 190 3.13 15.80 -15.56
C GLY A 190 4.30 15.38 -16.45
N PHE A 191 4.08 15.31 -17.77
CA PHE A 191 5.12 14.92 -18.74
C PHE A 191 5.94 16.11 -19.25
N ALA A 192 5.52 17.32 -18.90
CA ALA A 192 6.13 18.56 -19.35
C ALA A 192 5.97 19.66 -18.27
N PRO A 193 6.77 20.74 -18.34
CA PRO A 193 6.61 21.89 -17.44
C PRO A 193 5.18 22.44 -17.48
N ARG A 194 4.66 22.82 -16.30
CA ARG A 194 3.32 23.39 -16.15
C ARG A 194 3.28 24.81 -16.71
N LEU A 195 2.34 25.12 -17.62
CA LEU A 195 2.06 26.49 -18.07
C LEU A 195 0.66 26.87 -17.61
N MET A 196 0.56 27.71 -16.57
CA MET A 196 -0.72 28.16 -16.04
C MET A 196 -1.23 29.38 -16.81
N ILE A 197 -2.48 29.34 -17.25
CA ILE A 197 -3.16 30.38 -18.03
C ILE A 197 -4.61 30.56 -17.56
N SER A 198 -5.30 31.60 -18.04
CA SER A 198 -6.74 31.74 -17.81
C SER A 198 -7.56 30.83 -18.73
N SER A 199 -8.77 30.47 -18.31
CA SER A 199 -9.75 29.76 -19.16
C SER A 199 -10.08 30.52 -20.45
N GLN A 200 -10.12 31.86 -20.38
CA GLN A 200 -10.31 32.72 -21.55
C GLN A 200 -9.11 32.67 -22.49
N GLY A 201 -7.88 32.70 -21.96
CA GLY A 201 -6.66 32.52 -22.75
C GLY A 201 -6.61 31.17 -23.45
N LEU A 202 -7.01 30.09 -22.77
CA LEU A 202 -7.11 28.77 -23.41
C LEU A 202 -8.15 28.76 -24.55
N ALA A 203 -9.31 29.38 -24.36
CA ALA A 203 -10.29 29.51 -25.45
C ALA A 203 -9.72 30.31 -26.63
N ALA A 204 -9.02 31.41 -26.37
CA ALA A 204 -8.38 32.26 -27.39
C ALA A 204 -7.23 31.56 -28.14
N SER A 205 -6.60 30.55 -27.53
CA SER A 205 -5.55 29.75 -28.17
C SER A 205 -6.03 28.91 -29.35
N GLY A 206 -7.34 28.68 -29.47
CA GLY A 206 -7.95 27.84 -30.50
C GLY A 206 -7.63 26.34 -30.35
N LEU A 207 -6.93 25.92 -29.29
CA LEU A 207 -6.51 24.53 -29.07
C LEU A 207 -7.65 23.61 -28.66
N VAL A 208 -8.71 24.15 -28.08
CA VAL A 208 -9.89 23.37 -27.67
C VAL A 208 -10.82 23.24 -28.87
N GLN A 209 -10.71 22.11 -29.57
CA GLN A 209 -11.54 21.73 -30.71
C GLN A 209 -12.18 20.36 -30.45
N PRO A 210 -13.22 19.99 -31.20
CA PRO A 210 -13.72 18.61 -31.19
C PRO A 210 -12.58 17.62 -31.45
N GLY A 211 -12.38 16.66 -30.54
CA GLY A 211 -11.28 15.70 -30.58
C GLY A 211 -10.01 16.10 -29.80
N SER A 212 -9.91 17.34 -29.32
CA SER A 212 -8.80 17.77 -28.45
C SER A 212 -8.76 16.97 -27.15
N LEU A 213 -7.54 16.61 -26.73
CA LEU A 213 -7.28 15.88 -25.49
C LEU A 213 -7.29 16.79 -24.26
N VAL A 214 -8.37 17.57 -24.11
CA VAL A 214 -8.58 18.44 -22.95
C VAL A 214 -9.17 17.65 -21.78
N GLU A 215 -8.60 17.81 -20.60
CA GLU A 215 -9.11 17.25 -19.35
C GLU A 215 -9.79 18.35 -18.54
N ASN A 216 -11.10 18.25 -18.35
CA ASN A 216 -11.88 19.20 -17.57
C ASN A 216 -12.11 18.66 -16.16
N ALA A 217 -11.57 19.34 -15.16
CA ALA A 217 -11.73 19.01 -13.75
C ALA A 217 -12.57 20.07 -13.05
N TYR A 218 -13.79 19.69 -12.66
CA TYR A 218 -14.69 20.50 -11.87
C TYR A 218 -14.47 20.21 -10.39
N LYS A 219 -13.88 21.15 -9.67
CA LYS A 219 -13.61 21.08 -8.24
C LYS A 219 -14.73 21.78 -7.49
N VAL A 220 -15.20 21.19 -6.39
CA VAL A 220 -16.35 21.69 -5.63
C VAL A 220 -15.95 21.90 -4.19
N ARG A 221 -16.22 23.10 -3.67
CA ARG A 221 -16.22 23.40 -2.23
C ARG A 221 -17.64 23.16 -1.70
N LEU A 222 -17.79 22.16 -0.83
CA LEU A 222 -19.07 21.84 -0.19
C LEU A 222 -19.34 22.78 0.98
N PRO A 223 -20.60 22.88 1.46
CA PRO A 223 -20.91 23.60 2.69
C PRO A 223 -20.07 23.10 3.87
N GLU A 224 -19.68 24.02 4.75
CA GLU A 224 -18.90 23.70 5.94
C GLU A 224 -19.60 22.65 6.80
N GLY A 225 -18.82 21.71 7.35
CA GLY A 225 -19.35 20.63 8.19
C GLY A 225 -19.95 19.44 7.42
N THR A 226 -19.87 19.39 6.09
CA THR A 226 -20.33 18.22 5.32
C THR A 226 -19.58 16.94 5.75
N SER A 227 -20.33 15.91 6.13
CA SER A 227 -19.78 14.64 6.61
C SER A 227 -19.23 13.76 5.48
N GLU A 228 -18.26 12.91 5.79
CA GLU A 228 -17.74 11.93 4.80
C GLU A 228 -18.82 10.97 4.28
N ALA A 229 -19.83 10.66 5.10
CA ALA A 229 -20.98 9.84 4.68
C ALA A 229 -21.76 10.54 3.55
N ARG A 230 -22.00 11.85 3.70
CA ARG A 230 -22.68 12.64 2.67
C ARG A 230 -21.86 12.73 1.38
N ILE A 231 -20.54 12.86 1.48
CA ILE A 231 -19.66 12.87 0.30
C ILE A 231 -19.78 11.54 -0.46
N LYS A 232 -19.79 10.40 0.24
CA LYS A 232 -20.00 9.08 -0.37
C LYS A 232 -21.39 8.93 -1.01
N GLU A 233 -22.43 9.46 -0.39
CA GLU A 233 -23.77 9.50 -0.99
C GLU A 233 -23.79 10.31 -2.28
N ILE A 234 -23.12 11.46 -2.33
CA ILE A 234 -23.01 12.28 -3.54
C ILE A 234 -22.31 11.49 -4.66
N GLN A 235 -21.25 10.76 -4.35
CA GLN A 235 -20.59 9.90 -5.34
C GLN A 235 -21.52 8.79 -5.86
N ALA A 236 -22.26 8.14 -4.97
CA ALA A 236 -23.22 7.10 -5.35
C ALA A 236 -24.38 7.66 -6.18
N GLN A 237 -24.87 8.86 -5.83
CA GLN A 237 -25.90 9.57 -6.58
C GLN A 237 -25.40 9.97 -7.96
N ALA A 238 -24.21 10.55 -8.05
CA ALA A 238 -23.56 10.92 -9.31
C ALA A 238 -23.42 9.71 -10.26
N ALA A 239 -23.02 8.55 -9.73
CA ALA A 239 -22.94 7.31 -10.51
C ALA A 239 -24.30 6.77 -10.96
N LYS A 240 -25.37 7.00 -10.18
CA LYS A 240 -26.72 6.54 -10.47
C LYS A 240 -27.45 7.45 -11.46
N ASP A 241 -27.36 8.75 -11.28
CA ASP A 241 -28.10 9.76 -12.04
C ASP A 241 -27.40 10.04 -13.39
N PHE A 242 -26.08 9.91 -13.44
CA PHE A 242 -25.27 10.12 -14.65
C PHE A 242 -24.34 8.94 -14.96
N PRO A 243 -24.90 7.73 -15.23
CA PRO A 243 -24.08 6.55 -15.51
C PRO A 243 -23.21 6.73 -16.76
N GLN A 244 -23.68 7.55 -17.71
CA GLN A 244 -23.01 7.84 -18.98
C GLN A 244 -22.04 9.03 -18.92
N ALA A 245 -21.88 9.67 -17.76
CA ALA A 245 -20.94 10.79 -17.64
C ALA A 245 -19.49 10.35 -17.89
N GLY A 246 -19.14 9.11 -17.55
CA GLY A 246 -17.75 8.64 -17.68
C GLY A 246 -16.75 9.44 -16.84
N TRP A 247 -17.22 10.25 -15.88
CA TRP A 247 -16.37 11.04 -15.02
C TRP A 247 -15.59 10.18 -14.02
N SER A 248 -14.38 10.63 -13.69
CA SER A 248 -13.62 10.15 -12.55
C SER A 248 -13.90 11.08 -11.37
N ILE A 249 -14.52 10.56 -10.31
CA ILE A 249 -14.85 11.33 -9.10
C ILE A 249 -13.81 11.04 -8.02
N ARG A 250 -13.21 12.10 -7.47
CA ARG A 250 -12.30 12.02 -6.31
C ARG A 250 -12.82 12.87 -5.14
N THR A 251 -12.47 12.48 -3.92
CA THR A 251 -12.87 13.14 -2.66
C THR A 251 -11.64 13.65 -1.92
N ARG A 252 -11.82 14.57 -0.99
CA ARG A 252 -10.75 15.00 -0.08
C ARG A 252 -10.08 13.84 0.67
N SER A 253 -10.83 12.81 1.07
CA SER A 253 -10.30 11.61 1.73
C SER A 253 -9.41 10.75 0.84
N ASN A 254 -9.50 10.91 -0.49
CA ASN A 254 -8.68 10.21 -1.48
C ASN A 254 -8.11 11.19 -2.53
N ALA A 255 -7.57 12.32 -2.07
CA ALA A 255 -7.08 13.40 -2.92
C ALA A 255 -5.88 12.98 -3.80
N ALA A 256 -5.04 12.08 -3.28
CA ALA A 256 -3.83 11.57 -3.94
C ALA A 256 -3.76 10.03 -3.83
N PRO A 257 -4.49 9.29 -4.69
CA PRO A 257 -4.61 7.83 -4.58
C PRO A 257 -3.27 7.08 -4.62
N ALA A 258 -2.32 7.54 -5.43
CA ALA A 258 -0.99 6.94 -5.51
C ALA A 258 -0.21 7.09 -4.19
N LEU A 259 -0.31 8.26 -3.56
CA LEU A 259 0.30 8.51 -2.26
C LEU A 259 -0.38 7.65 -1.19
N SER A 260 -1.71 7.62 -1.16
CA SER A 260 -2.49 6.78 -0.23
C SER A 260 -2.15 5.30 -0.38
N ALA A 261 -2.03 4.79 -1.61
CA ALA A 261 -1.64 3.41 -1.87
C ALA A 261 -0.21 3.09 -1.38
N ASN A 262 0.73 4.01 -1.55
CA ASN A 262 2.09 3.85 -1.04
C ASN A 262 2.16 3.90 0.50
N ILE A 263 1.39 4.80 1.13
CA ILE A 263 1.24 4.86 2.60
C ILE A 263 0.62 3.57 3.12
N GLU A 264 -0.40 3.05 2.45
CA GLU A 264 -1.06 1.80 2.81
C GLU A 264 -0.09 0.61 2.74
N ARG A 265 0.68 0.48 1.65
CA ARG A 265 1.73 -0.54 1.52
C ARG A 265 2.80 -0.42 2.62
N PHE A 266 3.21 0.81 2.93
CA PHE A 266 4.17 1.07 3.99
C PHE A 266 3.59 0.71 5.37
N SER A 267 2.32 1.03 5.61
CA SER A 267 1.58 0.62 6.81
C SER A 267 1.55 -0.89 6.93
N GLN A 268 1.18 -1.61 5.87
CA GLN A 268 1.15 -3.07 5.84
C GLN A 268 2.52 -3.68 6.16
N PHE A 269 3.61 -3.15 5.57
CA PHE A 269 4.96 -3.57 5.90
C PHE A 269 5.28 -3.39 7.38
N LEU A 270 5.03 -2.20 7.92
CA LEU A 270 5.29 -1.94 9.32
C LEU A 270 4.40 -2.82 10.23
N THR A 271 3.16 -3.12 9.84
CA THR A 271 2.30 -4.06 10.55
C THR A 271 2.93 -5.46 10.55
N LEU A 272 3.50 -5.93 9.43
CA LEU A 272 4.24 -7.19 9.36
C LEU A 272 5.50 -7.16 10.24
N VAL A 273 6.20 -6.02 10.33
CA VAL A 273 7.32 -5.81 11.28
C VAL A 273 6.82 -5.97 12.72
N GLY A 274 5.70 -5.35 13.06
CA GLY A 274 5.08 -5.44 14.38
C GLY A 274 4.65 -6.87 14.72
N LEU A 275 3.94 -7.55 13.82
CA LEU A 275 3.55 -8.96 13.98
C LEU A 275 4.76 -9.88 14.11
N THR A 276 5.82 -9.62 13.34
CA THR A 276 7.10 -10.33 13.44
C THR A 276 7.74 -10.14 14.81
N ALA A 277 7.87 -8.89 15.28
CA ALA A 277 8.40 -8.58 16.61
C ALA A 277 7.58 -9.26 17.72
N LEU A 278 6.26 -9.31 17.53
CA LEU A 278 5.34 -9.97 18.46
C LEU A 278 5.51 -11.49 18.48
N VAL A 279 5.70 -12.13 17.33
CA VAL A 279 5.94 -13.57 17.21
C VAL A 279 7.29 -13.94 17.83
N VAL A 280 8.36 -13.19 17.54
CA VAL A 280 9.68 -13.36 18.17
C VAL A 280 9.59 -13.13 19.68
N GLY A 281 8.89 -12.07 20.10
CA GLY A 281 8.62 -11.76 21.49
C GLY A 281 7.85 -12.89 22.18
N GLY A 282 6.88 -13.51 21.51
CA GLY A 282 6.11 -14.65 22.00
C GLY A 282 6.97 -15.88 22.27
N VAL A 283 7.94 -16.19 21.39
CA VAL A 283 8.89 -17.28 21.65
C VAL A 283 9.85 -16.93 22.80
N GLY A 284 10.29 -15.67 22.88
CA GLY A 284 11.05 -15.15 24.03
C GLY A 284 10.28 -15.32 25.34
N VAL A 285 8.98 -15.00 25.33
CA VAL A 285 8.05 -15.18 26.45
C VAL A 285 7.94 -16.66 26.83
N ALA A 286 7.72 -17.56 25.87
CA ALA A 286 7.61 -19.00 26.14
C ALA A 286 8.88 -19.53 26.84
N ASN A 287 10.05 -19.12 26.35
CA ASN A 287 11.34 -19.54 26.91
C ASN A 287 11.58 -18.94 28.30
N ALA A 288 11.28 -17.64 28.50
CA ALA A 288 11.43 -16.97 29.78
C ALA A 288 10.50 -17.57 30.85
N VAL A 289 9.23 -17.80 30.50
CA VAL A 289 8.26 -18.45 31.39
C VAL A 289 8.70 -19.88 31.71
N ARG A 290 9.17 -20.64 30.72
CA ARG A 290 9.68 -22.00 30.94
C ARG A 290 10.89 -22.01 31.88
N ALA A 291 11.89 -21.18 31.62
CA ALA A 291 13.09 -21.06 32.46
C ALA A 291 12.73 -20.62 33.88
N TYR A 292 11.78 -19.70 34.03
CA TYR A 292 11.29 -19.26 35.32
C TYR A 292 10.62 -20.39 36.11
N LEU A 293 9.65 -21.09 35.49
CA LEU A 293 8.96 -22.23 36.11
C LEU A 293 9.93 -23.36 36.46
N ASP A 294 10.97 -23.55 35.64
CA ASP A 294 12.04 -24.52 35.90
C ASP A 294 12.87 -24.16 37.14
N GLY A 295 13.16 -22.87 37.35
CA GLY A 295 13.81 -22.38 38.57
C GLY A 295 12.90 -22.46 39.81
N LYS A 296 11.58 -22.50 39.63
CA LYS A 296 10.59 -22.58 40.72
C LYS A 296 10.11 -23.99 41.03
N ARG A 297 10.71 -25.02 40.44
CA ARG A 297 10.33 -26.43 40.67
C ARG A 297 10.29 -26.82 42.14
N GLY A 298 11.30 -26.45 42.93
CA GLY A 298 11.35 -26.73 44.36
C GLY A 298 10.18 -26.09 45.12
N VAL A 299 9.85 -24.85 44.79
CA VAL A 299 8.71 -24.11 45.39
C VAL A 299 7.37 -24.76 45.02
N ILE A 300 7.20 -25.13 43.75
CA ILE A 300 6.00 -25.83 43.26
C ILE A 300 5.84 -27.18 43.96
N ALA A 301 6.92 -27.94 44.12
CA ALA A 301 6.91 -29.22 44.82
C ALA A 301 6.54 -29.04 46.29
N THR A 302 7.08 -28.02 46.98
CA THR A 302 6.71 -27.69 48.36
C THR A 302 5.23 -27.34 48.49
N PHE A 303 4.66 -26.53 47.59
CA PHE A 303 3.23 -26.26 47.61
C PHE A 303 2.40 -27.54 47.47
N LYS A 304 2.80 -28.46 46.60
CA LYS A 304 2.11 -29.74 46.44
C LYS A 304 2.25 -30.67 47.64
N SER A 305 3.42 -30.70 48.28
CA SER A 305 3.63 -31.45 49.53
C SER A 305 2.76 -30.92 50.67
N LEU A 306 2.44 -29.62 50.66
CA LEU A 306 1.53 -28.97 51.60
C LEU A 306 0.04 -29.11 51.22
N GLY A 307 -0.29 -29.85 50.16
CA GLY A 307 -1.68 -30.12 49.74
C GLY A 307 -2.26 -29.15 48.72
N ALA A 308 -1.45 -28.26 48.10
CA ALA A 308 -1.94 -27.38 47.04
C ALA A 308 -2.39 -28.16 45.80
N SER A 309 -3.59 -27.83 45.30
CA SER A 309 -4.08 -28.41 44.05
C SER A 309 -3.26 -27.90 42.86
N GLY A 310 -3.14 -28.73 41.81
CA GLY A 310 -2.47 -28.29 40.57
C GLY A 310 -3.14 -27.09 39.89
N GLY A 311 -4.45 -26.90 40.10
CA GLY A 311 -5.18 -25.72 39.63
C GLY A 311 -4.78 -24.45 40.39
N PHE A 312 -4.55 -24.54 41.70
CA PHE A 312 -4.07 -23.42 42.50
C PHE A 312 -2.68 -22.97 42.05
N VAL A 313 -1.74 -23.91 41.88
CA VAL A 313 -0.38 -23.63 41.36
C VAL A 313 -0.46 -22.93 40.00
N PHE A 314 -1.30 -23.43 39.09
CA PHE A 314 -1.54 -22.80 37.80
C PHE A 314 -2.01 -21.35 37.94
N ILE A 315 -3.00 -21.07 38.80
CA ILE A 315 -3.55 -19.71 38.98
C ILE A 315 -2.50 -18.76 39.56
N VAL A 316 -1.70 -19.19 40.55
CA VAL A 316 -0.64 -18.36 41.17
C VAL A 316 0.33 -17.86 40.10
N TYR A 317 0.87 -18.78 39.31
CA TYR A 317 1.86 -18.42 38.28
C TYR A 317 1.22 -17.75 37.07
N LEU A 318 -0.04 -18.05 36.71
CA LEU A 318 -0.78 -17.32 35.68
C LEU A 318 -0.94 -15.84 36.05
N VAL A 319 -1.40 -15.58 37.28
CA VAL A 319 -1.57 -14.21 37.81
C VAL A 319 -0.24 -13.48 37.81
N GLN A 320 0.84 -14.15 38.22
CA GLN A 320 2.18 -13.56 38.22
C GLN A 320 2.62 -13.16 36.81
N ILE A 321 2.46 -14.04 35.82
CA ILE A 321 2.80 -13.76 34.41
C ILE A 321 1.95 -12.61 33.88
N LEU A 322 0.64 -12.59 34.19
CA LEU A 322 -0.27 -11.53 33.75
C LEU A 322 0.05 -10.16 34.37
N LEU A 323 0.47 -10.11 35.63
CA LEU A 323 0.89 -8.85 36.27
C LEU A 323 2.12 -8.26 35.57
N ILE A 324 3.11 -9.10 35.27
CA ILE A 324 4.33 -8.66 34.62
C ILE A 324 4.06 -8.32 33.15
N ALA A 325 3.21 -9.09 32.46
CA ALA A 325 2.75 -8.78 31.12
C ALA A 325 1.99 -7.45 31.09
N GLY A 326 1.14 -7.18 32.09
CA GLY A 326 0.43 -5.92 32.23
C GLY A 326 1.38 -4.74 32.32
N LEU A 327 2.46 -4.84 33.11
CA LEU A 327 3.50 -3.82 33.16
C LEU A 327 4.20 -3.65 31.81
N GLY A 328 4.54 -4.76 31.14
CA GLY A 328 5.14 -4.74 29.81
C GLY A 328 4.25 -4.09 28.76
N ILE A 329 2.96 -4.41 28.77
CA ILE A 329 1.95 -3.81 27.90
C ILE A 329 1.86 -2.31 28.18
N VAL A 330 1.74 -1.87 29.43
CA VAL A 330 1.69 -0.44 29.78
C VAL A 330 2.93 0.30 29.28
N LEU A 331 4.13 -0.24 29.52
CA LEU A 331 5.37 0.35 28.99
C LEU A 331 5.36 0.41 27.46
N GLY A 332 4.94 -0.68 26.81
CA GLY A 332 4.81 -0.74 25.36
C GLY A 332 3.82 0.28 24.81
N LEU A 333 2.68 0.49 25.48
CA LEU A 333 1.68 1.49 25.10
C LEU A 333 2.19 2.91 25.27
N ILE A 334 2.99 3.19 26.31
CA ILE A 334 3.63 4.50 26.49
C ILE A 334 4.57 4.79 25.31
N PHE A 335 5.44 3.85 24.96
CA PHE A 335 6.32 4.00 23.80
C PHE A 335 5.54 4.10 22.49
N GLY A 336 4.49 3.27 22.32
CA GLY A 336 3.63 3.31 21.14
C GLY A 336 2.87 4.63 20.99
N ALA A 337 2.36 5.20 22.08
CA ALA A 337 1.67 6.48 22.07
C ALA A 337 2.61 7.67 21.80
N ALA A 338 3.89 7.55 22.18
CA ALA A 338 4.90 8.57 21.92
C ALA A 338 5.39 8.56 20.46
N MET A 339 5.32 7.43 19.75
CA MET A 339 5.85 7.29 18.40
C MET A 339 5.30 8.31 17.38
N PRO A 340 3.98 8.57 17.29
CA PRO A 340 3.45 9.60 16.38
C PRO A 340 4.03 10.99 16.59
N PHE A 341 4.28 11.38 17.85
CA PHE A 341 4.88 12.67 18.16
C PHE A 341 6.34 12.75 17.70
N VAL A 342 7.13 11.70 17.96
CA VAL A 342 8.52 11.61 17.50
C VAL A 342 8.60 11.53 15.97
N ALA A 343 7.72 10.75 15.34
CA ALA A 343 7.65 10.65 13.88
C ALA A 343 7.29 12.00 13.26
N SER A 344 6.34 12.74 13.86
CA SER A 344 5.94 14.04 13.34
C SER A 344 7.07 15.07 13.31
N THR A 345 7.92 15.13 14.33
CA THR A 345 9.04 16.07 14.39
C THR A 345 10.16 15.69 13.43
N LEU A 346 10.44 14.39 13.28
CA LEU A 346 11.48 13.90 12.37
C LEU A 346 11.07 13.98 10.89
N LEU A 347 9.79 13.85 10.59
CA LEU A 347 9.28 13.81 9.20
C LEU A 347 8.89 15.18 8.64
N GLN A 348 8.75 16.21 9.48
CA GLN A 348 8.41 17.59 9.04
C GLN A 348 9.40 18.17 8.01
N SER A 349 10.66 17.73 8.02
CA SER A 349 11.69 18.19 7.07
C SER A 349 11.66 17.44 5.74
N VAL A 350 10.95 16.31 5.65
CA VAL A 350 10.98 15.41 4.48
C VAL A 350 9.62 15.34 3.79
N ILE A 351 8.52 15.45 4.53
CA ILE A 351 7.16 15.35 4.01
C ILE A 351 6.44 16.70 4.18
N PRO A 352 5.97 17.34 3.10
CA PRO A 352 5.28 18.64 3.14
C PRO A 352 3.87 18.59 3.76
N VAL A 353 3.47 17.43 4.30
CA VAL A 353 2.20 17.23 5.01
C VAL A 353 2.49 17.36 6.51
N PRO A 354 1.81 18.25 7.25
CA PRO A 354 1.92 18.35 8.69
C PRO A 354 1.38 17.06 9.28
N ALA A 355 2.29 16.15 9.63
CA ALA A 355 1.99 15.05 10.52
C ALA A 355 1.55 15.68 11.84
N GLN A 356 0.24 15.72 12.10
CA GLN A 356 -0.26 16.15 13.40
C GLN A 356 0.03 14.99 14.37
N GLY A 357 0.87 15.27 15.37
CA GLY A 357 0.99 14.38 16.51
C GLY A 357 -0.40 14.12 17.10
N GLY A 358 -0.75 12.86 17.29
CA GLY A 358 -2.10 12.46 17.67
C GLY A 358 -2.09 11.23 18.56
N PHE A 359 -3.13 11.11 19.38
CA PHE A 359 -3.36 9.94 20.22
C PHE A 359 -4.38 9.02 19.55
N TYR A 360 -3.97 7.78 19.27
CA TYR A 360 -4.77 6.80 18.52
C TYR A 360 -5.20 5.63 19.42
N PRO A 361 -6.28 5.79 20.21
CA PRO A 361 -6.68 4.80 21.22
C PRO A 361 -7.04 3.44 20.61
N GLY A 362 -7.58 3.41 19.39
CA GLY A 362 -7.89 2.15 18.69
C GLY A 362 -6.64 1.32 18.38
N ALA A 363 -5.59 1.96 17.86
CA ALA A 363 -4.31 1.29 17.57
C ALA A 363 -3.65 0.76 18.86
N LEU A 364 -3.67 1.55 19.93
CA LEU A 364 -3.15 1.18 21.24
C LEU A 364 -3.94 0.04 21.89
N ALA A 365 -5.28 0.07 21.82
CA ALA A 365 -6.13 -1.00 22.33
C ALA A 365 -5.86 -2.33 21.60
N MET A 366 -5.69 -2.29 20.28
CA MET A 366 -5.31 -3.47 19.48
C MET A 366 -3.94 -4.01 19.89
N ALA A 367 -2.94 -3.14 20.09
CA ALA A 367 -1.62 -3.56 20.55
C ALA A 367 -1.66 -4.21 21.94
N ALA A 368 -2.46 -3.66 22.86
CA ALA A 368 -2.68 -4.26 24.18
C ALA A 368 -3.31 -5.65 24.09
N LEU A 369 -4.32 -5.81 23.22
CA LEU A 369 -4.98 -7.09 23.00
C LEU A 369 -4.03 -8.13 22.40
N PHE A 370 -3.21 -7.75 21.41
CA PHE A 370 -2.16 -8.62 20.87
C PHE A 370 -1.15 -9.03 21.94
N GLY A 371 -0.63 -8.09 22.72
CA GLY A 371 0.31 -8.38 23.81
C GLY A 371 -0.25 -9.37 24.83
N LEU A 372 -1.53 -9.19 25.21
CA LEU A 372 -2.23 -10.09 26.12
C LEU A 372 -2.42 -11.50 25.54
N LEU A 373 -2.93 -11.60 24.31
CA LEU A 373 -3.19 -12.89 23.65
C LEU A 373 -1.90 -13.67 23.41
N VAL A 374 -0.81 -13.00 23.02
CA VAL A 374 0.51 -13.63 22.86
C VAL A 374 1.02 -14.15 24.18
N THR A 375 0.95 -13.33 25.24
CA THR A 375 1.36 -13.73 26.58
C THR A 375 0.63 -15.01 26.97
N LEU A 376 -0.70 -15.05 26.80
CA LEU A 376 -1.51 -16.22 27.14
C LEU A 376 -1.17 -17.43 26.26
N ALA A 377 -1.09 -17.25 24.93
CA ALA A 377 -0.78 -18.32 23.98
C ALA A 377 0.52 -19.04 24.31
N PHE A 378 1.58 -18.27 24.63
CA PHE A 378 2.91 -18.80 24.86
C PHE A 378 3.18 -19.17 26.33
N ALA A 379 2.45 -18.62 27.30
CA ALA A 379 2.58 -18.99 28.72
C ALA A 379 1.77 -20.24 29.09
N LEU A 380 0.60 -20.48 28.49
CA LEU A 380 -0.32 -21.55 28.90
C LEU A 380 0.29 -22.95 28.81
N LEU A 381 1.07 -23.24 27.76
CA LEU A 381 1.68 -24.56 27.57
C LEU A 381 2.78 -24.86 28.61
N PRO A 382 3.78 -23.99 28.85
CA PRO A 382 4.71 -24.13 29.97
C PRO A 382 4.01 -24.26 31.32
N LEU A 383 2.98 -23.45 31.56
CA LEU A 383 2.24 -23.41 32.81
C LEU A 383 1.43 -24.69 33.08
N GLY A 384 0.79 -25.21 32.02
CA GLY A 384 0.09 -26.49 32.06
C GLY A 384 1.02 -27.65 32.41
N ARG A 385 2.29 -27.62 31.98
CA ARG A 385 3.30 -28.62 32.38
C ARG A 385 3.78 -28.43 33.81
N ALA A 386 3.95 -27.19 34.27
CA ALA A 386 4.36 -26.90 35.65
C ALA A 386 3.32 -27.39 36.68
N ARG A 387 2.03 -27.39 36.32
CA ARG A 387 0.95 -28.00 37.11
C ARG A 387 1.19 -29.49 37.37
N ASP A 388 1.85 -30.22 36.50
CA ASP A 388 2.04 -31.67 36.59
C ASP A 388 3.34 -32.09 37.31
N VAL A 389 4.09 -31.13 37.87
CA VAL A 389 5.28 -31.41 38.70
C VAL A 389 4.89 -32.26 39.92
N PRO A 390 5.46 -33.45 40.15
CA PRO A 390 5.12 -34.26 41.31
C PRO A 390 5.79 -33.73 42.59
N ALA A 391 5.23 -34.02 43.76
CA ALA A 391 5.83 -33.66 45.06
C ALA A 391 7.22 -34.32 45.26
N THR A 392 7.44 -35.49 44.64
CA THR A 392 8.72 -36.21 44.66
C THR A 392 9.86 -35.47 43.95
N ALA A 393 9.55 -34.43 43.17
CA ALA A 393 10.55 -33.56 42.56
C ALA A 393 11.36 -32.75 43.59
N LEU A 394 10.91 -32.68 44.85
CA LEU A 394 11.68 -32.10 45.95
C LEU A 394 12.91 -32.94 46.32
N PHE A 395 12.86 -34.26 46.09
CA PHE A 395 13.87 -35.22 46.56
C PHE A 395 14.71 -35.85 45.44
N ARG A 396 14.32 -35.68 44.16
CA ARG A 396 15.09 -36.16 43.00
C ARG A 396 15.48 -34.97 42.11
N GLU A 397 16.78 -34.68 42.02
CA GLU A 397 17.36 -33.69 41.10
C GLU A 397 17.43 -34.16 39.63
N MET A 398 16.83 -35.31 39.29
CA MET A 398 16.79 -35.79 37.91
C MET A 398 15.67 -35.09 37.12
N GLY A 399 16.09 -34.33 36.10
CA GLY A 399 15.23 -33.49 35.27
C GLY A 399 14.07 -34.23 34.59
N PHE A 400 12.99 -33.48 34.33
CA PHE A 400 11.77 -33.86 33.60
C PHE A 400 11.71 -35.32 33.09
N GLU A 401 11.22 -36.24 33.93
CA GLU A 401 10.63 -37.51 33.47
C GLU A 401 9.11 -37.37 33.23
N SER A 402 8.60 -36.17 32.93
CA SER A 402 7.19 -36.01 32.57
C SER A 402 7.00 -36.28 31.07
N ARG A 403 6.78 -37.55 30.76
CA ARG A 403 6.37 -38.06 29.45
C ARG A 403 4.89 -37.68 29.26
N GLY A 404 4.60 -36.66 28.43
CA GLY A 404 3.21 -36.37 28.03
C GLY A 404 2.97 -34.96 27.49
N MET A 405 2.01 -34.83 26.56
CA MET A 405 1.40 -33.53 26.28
C MET A 405 0.65 -33.04 27.54
N PRO A 406 0.61 -31.72 27.81
CA PRO A 406 -0.24 -31.20 28.86
C PRO A 406 -1.70 -31.61 28.60
N ARG A 407 -2.51 -31.70 29.66
CA ARG A 407 -3.91 -32.15 29.57
C ARG A 407 -4.67 -31.40 28.46
N LEU A 408 -5.56 -32.12 27.75
CA LEU A 408 -6.38 -31.60 26.63
C LEU A 408 -7.00 -30.20 26.84
N PRO A 409 -7.55 -29.82 28.02
CA PRO A 409 -8.13 -28.49 28.19
C PRO A 409 -7.11 -27.36 28.03
N TYR A 410 -5.84 -27.56 28.42
CA TYR A 410 -4.82 -26.52 28.33
C TYR A 410 -4.25 -26.40 26.91
N THR A 411 -4.07 -27.54 26.22
CA THR A 411 -3.69 -27.52 24.81
C THR A 411 -4.81 -26.97 23.94
N GLY A 412 -6.06 -27.33 24.23
CA GLY A 412 -7.24 -26.77 23.57
C GLY A 412 -7.38 -25.26 23.81
N ALA A 413 -7.19 -24.79 25.04
CA ALA A 413 -7.21 -23.35 25.35
C ALA A 413 -6.07 -22.60 24.66
N ALA A 414 -4.84 -23.12 24.69
CA ALA A 414 -3.72 -22.51 23.98
C ALA A 414 -3.97 -22.45 22.47
N LEU A 415 -4.49 -23.53 21.87
CA LEU A 415 -4.87 -23.57 20.46
C LEU A 415 -5.97 -22.56 20.14
N ALA A 416 -7.02 -22.47 20.97
CA ALA A 416 -8.10 -21.52 20.79
C ALA A 416 -7.60 -20.06 20.82
N ILE A 417 -6.65 -19.75 21.72
CA ILE A 417 -6.04 -18.41 21.78
C ILE A 417 -5.14 -18.15 20.57
N VAL A 418 -4.37 -19.14 20.10
CA VAL A 418 -3.58 -19.01 18.87
C VAL A 418 -4.49 -18.77 17.66
N VAL A 419 -5.60 -19.49 17.56
CA VAL A 419 -6.59 -19.29 16.49
C VAL A 419 -7.24 -17.90 16.61
N ALA A 420 -7.60 -17.47 17.82
CA ALA A 420 -8.14 -16.14 18.05
C ALA A 420 -7.13 -15.04 17.68
N LEU A 421 -5.85 -15.24 17.97
CA LEU A 421 -4.77 -14.32 17.61
C LEU A 421 -4.54 -14.29 16.09
N ALA A 422 -4.58 -15.43 15.42
CA ALA A 422 -4.51 -15.51 13.96
C ALA A 422 -5.73 -14.83 13.31
N ALA A 423 -6.94 -15.08 13.81
CA ALA A 423 -8.15 -14.42 13.36
C ALA A 423 -8.07 -12.90 13.60
N LEU A 424 -7.61 -12.46 14.77
CA LEU A 424 -7.43 -11.05 15.07
C LEU A 424 -6.41 -10.40 14.12
N ALA A 425 -5.26 -11.05 13.87
CA ALA A 425 -4.26 -10.57 12.91
C ALA A 425 -4.84 -10.40 11.51
N ILE A 426 -5.62 -11.38 11.02
CA ILE A 426 -6.26 -11.32 9.71
C ILE A 426 -7.34 -10.23 9.68
N LEU A 427 -8.29 -10.24 10.63
CA LEU A 427 -9.42 -9.31 10.68
C LEU A 427 -8.98 -7.84 10.86
N SER A 428 -7.83 -7.62 11.51
CA SER A 428 -7.28 -6.28 11.74
C SER A 428 -6.48 -5.72 10.58
N ALA A 429 -6.10 -6.55 9.61
CA ALA A 429 -5.29 -6.12 8.47
C ALA A 429 -6.16 -5.50 7.39
N ASN A 430 -5.66 -4.41 6.77
CA ASN A 430 -6.30 -3.79 5.62
C ASN A 430 -6.33 -4.71 4.40
N ASP A 431 -5.32 -5.58 4.25
CA ASP A 431 -5.27 -6.61 3.22
C ASP A 431 -5.31 -8.02 3.85
N TYR A 432 -6.48 -8.66 3.77
CA TYR A 432 -6.71 -10.02 4.27
C TYR A 432 -5.84 -11.07 3.59
N ARG A 433 -5.46 -10.87 2.33
CA ARG A 433 -4.64 -11.81 1.56
C ARG A 433 -3.21 -11.80 2.09
N ILE A 434 -2.62 -10.62 2.30
CA ILE A 434 -1.26 -10.50 2.85
C ILE A 434 -1.22 -11.07 4.27
N ALA A 435 -2.19 -10.73 5.12
CA ALA A 435 -2.24 -11.23 6.49
C ALA A 435 -2.42 -12.76 6.57
N SER A 436 -3.31 -13.33 5.75
CA SER A 436 -3.51 -14.78 5.71
C SER A 436 -2.27 -15.53 5.19
N ILE A 437 -1.59 -14.99 4.16
CA ILE A 437 -0.31 -15.52 3.69
C ILE A 437 0.75 -15.47 4.79
N PHE A 438 0.86 -14.36 5.53
CA PHE A 438 1.84 -14.23 6.61
C PHE A 438 1.58 -15.23 7.76
N VAL A 439 0.32 -15.37 8.18
CA VAL A 439 -0.07 -16.36 9.20
C VAL A 439 0.24 -17.77 8.71
N GLY A 440 -0.15 -18.11 7.47
CA GLY A 440 0.14 -19.41 6.86
C GLY A 440 1.65 -19.68 6.76
N ALA A 441 2.43 -18.69 6.33
CA ALA A 441 3.89 -18.79 6.24
C ALA A 441 4.55 -18.95 7.62
N THR A 442 4.02 -18.29 8.66
CA THR A 442 4.49 -18.44 10.04
C THR A 442 4.25 -19.86 10.55
N VAL A 443 3.05 -20.41 10.32
CA VAL A 443 2.72 -21.81 10.66
C VAL A 443 3.62 -22.77 9.90
N PHE A 444 3.79 -22.55 8.59
CA PHE A 444 4.66 -23.35 7.74
C PHE A 444 6.12 -23.32 8.21
N ALA A 445 6.67 -22.14 8.53
CA ALA A 445 8.01 -21.99 9.08
C ALA A 445 8.16 -22.74 10.41
N PHE A 446 7.16 -22.69 11.29
CA PHE A 446 7.17 -23.45 12.54
C PHE A 446 7.22 -24.97 12.29
N LEU A 447 6.45 -25.48 11.33
CA LEU A 447 6.46 -26.89 10.94
C LEU A 447 7.79 -27.31 10.34
N VAL A 448 8.36 -26.50 9.44
CA VAL A 448 9.67 -26.75 8.82
C VAL A 448 10.78 -26.75 9.87
N LEU A 449 10.84 -25.75 10.75
CA LEU A 449 11.83 -25.69 11.81
C LEU A 449 11.67 -26.84 12.82
N ARG A 450 10.43 -27.27 13.08
CA ARG A 450 10.17 -28.46 13.89
C ARG A 450 10.68 -29.73 13.21
N LEU A 451 10.48 -29.86 11.91
CA LEU A 451 11.02 -30.96 11.11
C LEU A 451 12.56 -30.96 11.14
N VAL A 452 13.20 -29.80 10.96
CA VAL A 452 14.65 -29.63 11.06
C VAL A 452 15.15 -30.03 12.44
N ALA A 453 14.48 -29.61 13.52
CA ALA A 453 14.86 -30.01 14.87
C ALA A 453 14.81 -31.54 15.06
N VAL A 454 13.76 -32.19 14.54
CA VAL A 454 13.63 -33.66 14.58
C VAL A 454 14.71 -34.32 13.74
N LEU A 455 15.00 -33.79 12.55
CA LEU A 455 16.04 -34.31 11.66
C LEU A 455 17.42 -34.21 12.30
N VAL A 456 17.76 -33.08 12.92
CA VAL A 456 19.01 -32.89 13.66
C VAL A 456 19.12 -33.89 14.81
N GLN A 457 18.05 -34.11 15.56
CA GLN A 457 18.04 -35.13 16.63
C GLN A 457 18.18 -36.55 16.08
N TRP A 458 17.55 -36.84 14.95
CA TRP A 458 17.63 -38.14 14.29
C TRP A 458 19.04 -38.43 13.75
N ILE A 459 19.66 -37.45 13.09
CA ILE A 459 21.04 -37.53 12.60
C ILE A 459 21.99 -37.71 13.78
N ALA A 460 21.86 -36.90 14.84
CA ALA A 460 22.70 -37.01 16.04
C ALA A 460 22.56 -38.39 16.72
N LYS A 461 21.34 -38.96 16.75
CA LYS A 461 21.09 -40.32 17.27
C LYS A 461 21.71 -41.41 16.40
N LYS A 462 21.75 -41.22 15.08
CA LYS A 462 22.33 -42.16 14.11
C LYS A 462 23.84 -42.02 13.93
N SER A 463 24.44 -40.95 14.44
CA SER A 463 25.88 -40.66 14.29
C SER A 463 26.73 -41.78 14.91
N PRO A 464 27.85 -42.18 14.25
CA PRO A 464 28.79 -43.15 14.80
C PRO A 464 29.32 -42.74 16.18
N ARG A 465 29.64 -43.72 17.03
CA ARG A 465 30.20 -43.46 18.36
C ARG A 465 31.60 -42.87 18.23
N VAL A 466 31.73 -41.58 18.57
CA VAL A 466 33.02 -40.87 18.61
C VAL A 466 33.90 -41.42 19.75
N ARG A 467 35.20 -41.55 19.49
CA ARG A 467 36.19 -42.01 20.49
C ARG A 467 36.38 -41.01 21.63
N SER A 468 36.30 -39.71 21.36
CA SER A 468 36.37 -38.66 22.38
C SER A 468 35.12 -38.66 23.29
N VAL A 469 35.34 -38.68 24.60
CA VAL A 469 34.28 -38.63 25.62
C VAL A 469 33.51 -37.31 25.55
N SER A 470 34.21 -36.19 25.37
CA SER A 470 33.61 -34.84 25.30
C SER A 470 32.65 -34.71 24.13
N LEU A 471 33.04 -35.18 22.94
CA LEU A 471 32.20 -35.16 21.75
C LEU A 471 31.00 -36.11 21.89
N ARG A 472 31.19 -37.28 22.50
CA ARG A 472 30.09 -38.22 22.77
C ARG A 472 29.03 -37.60 23.70
N LEU A 473 29.46 -36.91 24.75
CA LEU A 473 28.55 -36.22 25.67
C LEU A 473 27.85 -35.04 24.97
N ALA A 474 28.55 -34.29 24.13
CA ALA A 474 27.97 -33.21 23.33
C ALA A 474 26.88 -33.73 22.37
N LEU A 475 27.16 -34.77 21.58
CA LEU A 475 26.18 -35.41 20.69
C LEU A 475 25.00 -36.00 21.46
N GLY A 476 25.25 -36.63 22.62
CA GLY A 476 24.21 -37.14 23.51
C GLY A 476 23.27 -36.04 24.01
N ASN A 477 23.79 -34.85 24.30
CA ASN A 477 22.99 -33.70 24.75
C ASN A 477 22.04 -33.15 23.68
N ILE A 478 22.29 -33.40 22.40
CA ILE A 478 21.45 -32.93 21.28
C ILE A 478 20.19 -33.78 21.13
N HIS A 479 20.30 -35.11 21.26
CA HIS A 479 19.19 -36.03 21.00
C HIS A 479 18.51 -36.58 22.26
N ARG A 480 19.05 -36.33 23.46
CA ARG A 480 18.47 -36.85 24.71
C ARG A 480 17.04 -36.34 24.94
N PRO A 481 16.17 -37.12 25.62
CA PRO A 481 14.87 -36.62 26.08
C PRO A 481 15.05 -35.33 26.90
N GLY A 482 14.29 -34.29 26.55
CA GLY A 482 14.43 -32.97 27.18
C GLY A 482 15.59 -32.11 26.66
N ALA A 483 16.26 -32.50 25.57
CA ALA A 483 17.27 -31.68 24.91
C ALA A 483 16.74 -30.29 24.55
N LEU A 484 17.63 -29.29 24.64
CA LEU A 484 17.33 -27.90 24.27
C LEU A 484 17.19 -27.70 22.76
N THR A 485 17.67 -28.66 21.96
CA THR A 485 17.72 -28.58 20.48
C THR A 485 16.41 -28.11 19.85
N PRO A 486 15.22 -28.67 20.16
CA PRO A 486 14.00 -28.20 19.52
C PRO A 486 13.61 -26.77 19.93
N SER A 487 13.89 -26.38 21.17
CA SER A 487 13.63 -25.01 21.65
C SER A 487 14.57 -24.01 20.99
N VAL A 488 15.85 -24.36 20.88
CA VAL A 488 16.91 -23.52 20.31
C VAL A 488 16.72 -23.38 18.80
N VAL A 489 16.47 -24.47 18.07
CA VAL A 489 16.22 -24.46 16.63
C VAL A 489 14.95 -23.65 16.31
N LEU A 490 13.87 -23.83 17.06
CA LEU A 490 12.66 -23.02 16.86
C LEU A 490 12.91 -21.55 17.20
N SER A 491 13.55 -21.24 18.33
CA SER A 491 13.74 -19.86 18.77
C SER A 491 14.70 -19.08 17.87
N LEU A 492 15.89 -19.63 17.59
CA LEU A 492 16.88 -18.98 16.72
C LEU A 492 16.45 -19.02 15.27
N GLY A 493 15.94 -20.17 14.81
CA GLY A 493 15.52 -20.35 13.41
C GLY A 493 14.36 -19.43 13.04
N LEU A 494 13.36 -19.30 13.92
CA LEU A 494 12.22 -18.41 13.68
C LEU A 494 12.63 -16.94 13.75
N GLY A 495 13.47 -16.57 14.74
CA GLY A 495 14.03 -15.21 14.83
C GLY A 495 14.82 -14.83 13.59
N LEU A 496 15.71 -15.71 13.11
CA LEU A 496 16.50 -15.48 11.89
C LEU A 496 15.62 -15.46 10.64
N THR A 497 14.68 -16.40 10.50
CA THR A 497 13.76 -16.46 9.35
C THR A 497 12.98 -15.17 9.23
N LEU A 498 12.44 -14.69 10.35
CA LEU A 498 11.67 -13.46 10.40
C LEU A 498 12.54 -12.23 10.15
N LEU A 499 13.77 -12.19 10.67
CA LEU A 499 14.72 -11.11 10.39
C LEU A 499 15.11 -11.06 8.91
N VAL A 500 15.42 -12.21 8.30
CA VAL A 500 15.72 -12.30 6.86
C VAL A 500 14.50 -11.89 6.04
N THR A 501 13.31 -12.36 6.41
CA THR A 501 12.06 -11.95 5.76
C THR A 501 11.88 -10.44 5.83
N LEU A 502 12.12 -9.83 6.99
CA LEU A 502 12.05 -8.39 7.18
C LEU A 502 13.03 -7.64 6.27
N ALA A 503 14.29 -8.10 6.23
CA ALA A 503 15.33 -7.50 5.40
C ALA A 503 15.01 -7.61 3.90
N LEU A 504 14.45 -8.74 3.46
CA LEU A 504 14.02 -8.93 2.08
C LEU A 504 12.84 -8.03 1.73
N ILE A 505 11.86 -7.90 2.62
CA ILE A 505 10.71 -7.01 2.39
C ILE A 505 11.17 -5.54 2.39
N ASP A 506 12.02 -5.11 3.33
CA ASP A 506 12.61 -3.77 3.34
C ASP A 506 13.37 -3.48 2.04
N GLY A 507 14.23 -4.41 1.61
CA GLY A 507 14.96 -4.28 0.35
C GLY A 507 14.06 -4.23 -0.88
N ASN A 508 12.96 -4.98 -0.90
CA ASN A 508 11.96 -4.92 -1.98
C ASN A 508 11.21 -3.58 -1.99
N LEU A 509 10.75 -3.12 -0.82
CA LEU A 509 10.04 -1.84 -0.71
C LEU A 509 10.93 -0.67 -1.04
N ARG A 510 12.18 -0.67 -0.57
CA ARG A 510 13.16 0.36 -0.94
C ARG A 510 13.35 0.39 -2.45
N ARG A 511 13.54 -0.76 -3.11
CA ARG A 511 13.66 -0.82 -4.58
C ARG A 511 12.41 -0.36 -5.32
N GLN A 512 11.22 -0.65 -4.76
CA GLN A 512 9.95 -0.24 -5.33
C GLN A 512 9.72 1.28 -5.18
N ILE A 513 10.04 1.85 -4.01
CA ILE A 513 9.90 3.28 -3.71
C ILE A 513 10.99 4.11 -4.38
N SER A 514 12.24 3.65 -4.34
CA SER A 514 13.37 4.33 -4.96
C SER A 514 13.34 4.26 -6.48
N GLY A 515 12.35 3.56 -7.06
CA GLY A 515 12.11 3.45 -8.49
C GLY A 515 13.37 3.02 -9.23
N SER A 516 13.55 1.73 -9.51
CA SER A 516 14.53 1.27 -10.51
C SER A 516 14.14 1.64 -11.96
N LEU A 517 13.45 2.78 -12.14
CA LEU A 517 13.22 3.47 -13.40
C LEU A 517 14.48 3.59 -14.29
N PRO A 518 15.73 3.78 -13.77
CA PRO A 518 16.86 4.14 -14.63
C PRO A 518 17.36 3.07 -15.60
N GLU A 519 17.17 1.77 -15.35
CA GLU A 519 17.79 0.74 -16.21
C GLU A 519 16.95 0.36 -17.44
N ARG A 520 15.64 0.62 -17.44
CA ARG A 520 14.72 0.20 -18.53
C ARG A 520 13.73 1.27 -18.99
N ALA A 521 13.53 2.37 -18.24
CA ALA A 521 12.59 3.40 -18.66
C ALA A 521 13.16 4.20 -19.85
N PRO A 522 12.33 4.55 -20.85
CA PRO A 522 12.76 5.44 -21.92
C PRO A 522 13.25 6.79 -21.39
N ASN A 523 14.37 7.29 -21.91
CA ASN A 523 14.86 8.63 -21.57
C ASN A 523 13.96 9.73 -22.16
N PHE A 524 13.36 9.47 -23.32
CA PHE A 524 12.50 10.40 -24.04
C PHE A 524 11.24 9.69 -24.55
N PHE A 525 10.11 10.38 -24.45
CA PHE A 525 8.89 10.02 -25.16
C PHE A 525 8.62 11.06 -26.23
N PHE A 526 8.45 10.60 -27.46
CA PHE A 526 7.98 11.42 -28.56
C PHE A 526 6.55 10.98 -28.88
N VAL A 527 5.61 11.91 -28.77
CA VAL A 527 4.18 11.68 -28.94
C VAL A 527 3.65 12.54 -30.08
N ASP A 528 2.50 12.17 -30.66
CA ASP A 528 1.81 12.89 -31.73
C ASP A 528 2.63 13.08 -33.03
N ILE A 529 3.59 12.18 -33.29
CA ILE A 529 4.29 12.11 -34.59
C ILE A 529 3.32 11.59 -35.65
N GLN A 530 3.15 12.36 -36.73
CA GLN A 530 2.30 11.97 -37.85
C GLN A 530 2.88 10.77 -38.61
N SER A 531 2.00 9.94 -39.17
CA SER A 531 2.42 8.73 -39.90
C SER A 531 3.32 9.03 -41.10
N SER A 532 3.20 10.21 -41.71
CA SER A 532 4.07 10.66 -42.80
C SER A 532 5.51 10.97 -42.36
N ASP A 533 5.69 11.37 -41.10
CA ASP A 533 6.93 11.98 -40.62
C ASP A 533 7.77 10.99 -39.80
N VAL A 534 7.17 9.86 -39.39
CA VAL A 534 7.77 8.90 -38.48
C VAL A 534 9.11 8.33 -38.97
N ASP A 535 9.25 8.08 -40.28
CA ASP A 535 10.47 7.49 -40.84
C ASP A 535 11.58 8.52 -41.02
N ALA A 536 11.23 9.77 -41.33
CA ALA A 536 12.17 10.88 -41.33
C ALA A 536 12.70 11.15 -39.92
N PHE A 537 11.80 11.15 -38.93
CA PHE A 537 12.16 11.30 -37.52
C PHE A 537 13.04 10.14 -37.02
N ALA A 538 12.69 8.89 -37.35
CA ALA A 538 13.51 7.74 -36.98
C ALA A 538 14.93 7.82 -37.55
N SER A 539 15.05 8.31 -38.78
CA SER A 539 16.35 8.54 -39.44
C SER A 539 17.16 9.64 -38.75
N LEU A 540 16.51 10.70 -38.27
CA LEU A 540 17.16 11.77 -37.49
C LEU A 540 17.68 11.23 -36.15
N VAL A 541 16.84 10.52 -35.40
CA VAL A 541 17.23 9.93 -34.10
C VAL A 541 18.39 8.95 -34.27
N GLY A 542 18.38 8.14 -35.34
CA GLY A 542 19.49 7.23 -35.64
C GLY A 542 20.82 7.93 -35.93
N LYS A 543 20.79 9.18 -36.43
CA LYS A 543 22.00 10.01 -36.64
C LYS A 543 22.48 10.64 -35.33
N GLU A 544 21.58 11.23 -34.57
CA GLU A 544 21.90 11.92 -33.31
C GLU A 544 22.26 10.95 -32.17
N SER A 545 21.64 9.77 -32.15
CA SER A 545 21.90 8.73 -31.15
C SER A 545 22.06 7.35 -31.81
N PRO A 546 23.23 7.06 -32.40
CA PRO A 546 23.48 5.79 -33.10
C PRO A 546 23.44 4.55 -32.19
N ARG A 547 23.65 4.74 -30.89
CA ARG A 547 23.59 3.68 -29.86
C ARG A 547 22.23 3.65 -29.13
N GLY A 548 21.32 4.55 -29.46
CA GLY A 548 20.00 4.64 -28.84
C GLY A 548 19.04 3.57 -29.39
N THR A 549 18.21 3.01 -28.53
CA THR A 549 17.12 2.11 -28.94
C THR A 549 15.87 2.94 -29.22
N LEU A 550 15.40 2.94 -30.47
CA LEU A 550 14.14 3.59 -30.86
C LEU A 550 13.03 2.54 -31.00
N VAL A 551 12.00 2.66 -30.17
CA VAL A 551 10.79 1.83 -30.26
C VAL A 551 9.66 2.67 -30.86
N LYS A 552 9.15 2.26 -32.02
CA LYS A 552 8.04 2.92 -32.73
C LYS A 552 6.75 2.14 -32.47
N VAL A 553 5.72 2.81 -31.96
CA VAL A 553 4.42 2.17 -31.70
C VAL A 553 3.29 3.05 -32.21
N PRO A 554 2.43 2.59 -33.14
CA PRO A 554 1.23 3.32 -33.54
C PRO A 554 0.32 3.56 -32.34
N MET A 555 -0.24 4.75 -32.20
CA MET A 555 -1.20 5.04 -31.14
C MET A 555 -2.47 5.62 -31.74
N LEU A 556 -3.59 4.95 -31.45
CA LEU A 556 -4.93 5.39 -31.81
C LEU A 556 -5.77 5.50 -30.53
N ARG A 557 -6.91 6.17 -30.62
CA ARG A 557 -7.93 6.14 -29.58
C ARG A 557 -9.20 5.51 -30.10
N GLY A 558 -9.85 4.74 -29.23
CA GLY A 558 -11.15 4.20 -29.52
C GLY A 558 -11.97 3.90 -28.27
N ARG A 559 -13.28 3.87 -28.45
CA ARG A 559 -14.25 3.60 -27.39
C ARG A 559 -14.86 2.23 -27.57
N ILE A 560 -14.89 1.43 -26.51
CA ILE A 560 -15.57 0.14 -26.56
C ILE A 560 -17.08 0.40 -26.59
N MET A 561 -17.75 -0.06 -27.64
CA MET A 561 -19.18 0.13 -27.87
C MET A 561 -19.98 -1.10 -27.45
N ALA A 562 -19.46 -2.31 -27.70
CA ALA A 562 -20.14 -3.55 -27.37
C ALA A 562 -19.15 -4.66 -27.00
N LEU A 563 -19.58 -5.53 -26.10
CA LEU A 563 -18.90 -6.77 -25.73
C LEU A 563 -19.86 -7.94 -26.04
N ASN A 564 -19.43 -8.90 -26.85
CA ASN A 564 -20.27 -10.02 -27.30
C ASN A 564 -21.61 -9.60 -27.91
N GLY A 565 -21.62 -8.49 -28.66
CA GLY A 565 -22.83 -7.94 -29.27
C GLY A 565 -23.78 -7.23 -28.28
N ILE A 566 -23.44 -7.19 -26.98
CA ILE A 566 -24.18 -6.44 -25.97
C ILE A 566 -23.54 -5.07 -25.84
N GLU A 567 -24.33 -4.01 -26.04
CA GLU A 567 -23.88 -2.64 -25.81
C GLU A 567 -23.38 -2.47 -24.39
N VAL A 568 -22.24 -1.79 -24.24
CA VAL A 568 -21.56 -1.57 -22.95
C VAL A 568 -22.51 -1.00 -21.89
N ASP A 569 -23.46 -0.16 -22.30
CA ASP A 569 -24.47 0.48 -21.44
C ASP A 569 -25.41 -0.52 -20.73
N LYS A 570 -25.53 -1.73 -21.27
CA LYS A 570 -26.41 -2.80 -20.74
C LYS A 570 -25.62 -3.84 -19.95
N VAL A 571 -24.29 -3.78 -19.96
CA VAL A 571 -23.44 -4.74 -19.24
C VAL A 571 -23.27 -4.28 -17.79
N LYS A 572 -23.65 -5.13 -16.83
CA LYS A 572 -23.38 -4.89 -15.40
C LYS A 572 -21.95 -5.33 -15.08
N ILE A 573 -21.10 -4.39 -14.69
CA ILE A 573 -19.67 -4.64 -14.55
C ILE A 573 -19.20 -4.22 -13.15
N PRO A 574 -18.35 -5.03 -12.50
CA PRO A 574 -17.70 -4.66 -11.25
C PRO A 574 -16.95 -3.32 -11.37
N ALA A 575 -16.94 -2.52 -10.31
CA ALA A 575 -16.32 -1.19 -10.29
C ALA A 575 -14.84 -1.21 -10.72
N ASP A 576 -14.13 -2.29 -10.40
CA ASP A 576 -12.69 -2.48 -10.66
C ASP A 576 -12.36 -2.59 -12.16
N GLY A 577 -13.27 -3.12 -12.99
CA GLY A 577 -13.11 -3.24 -14.44
C GLY A 577 -13.82 -2.16 -15.26
N ALA A 578 -14.76 -1.43 -14.64
CA ALA A 578 -15.61 -0.47 -15.32
C ALA A 578 -14.85 0.73 -15.92
N TRP A 579 -13.60 0.99 -15.51
CA TRP A 579 -12.82 2.09 -16.10
C TRP A 579 -12.46 1.82 -17.57
N VAL A 580 -12.17 0.58 -17.94
CA VAL A 580 -11.75 0.19 -19.30
C VAL A 580 -12.80 0.56 -20.34
N LEU A 581 -14.06 0.58 -19.93
CA LEU A 581 -15.23 0.81 -20.77
C LEU A 581 -15.74 2.25 -20.70
N ARG A 582 -15.20 3.06 -19.79
CA ARG A 582 -15.54 4.48 -19.65
C ARG A 582 -14.65 5.32 -20.55
N GLY A 583 -15.23 5.90 -21.58
CA GLY A 583 -14.57 6.85 -22.48
C GLY A 583 -13.58 6.21 -23.45
N ASP A 584 -12.77 7.05 -24.08
CA ASP A 584 -11.84 6.64 -25.12
C ASP A 584 -10.54 6.09 -24.52
N ARG A 585 -10.07 4.96 -25.05
CA ARG A 585 -8.85 4.27 -24.61
C ARG A 585 -7.81 4.28 -25.70
N GLY A 586 -6.55 4.38 -25.27
CA GLY A 586 -5.42 4.14 -26.17
C GLY A 586 -5.45 2.70 -26.66
N LEU A 587 -5.34 2.53 -27.98
CA LEU A 587 -5.22 1.24 -28.64
C LEU A 587 -4.09 1.32 -29.66
N THR A 588 -3.53 0.16 -29.97
CA THR A 588 -2.48 0.01 -30.98
C THR A 588 -2.77 -1.23 -31.82
N TYR A 589 -1.98 -1.41 -32.88
CA TYR A 589 -1.95 -2.63 -33.66
C TYR A 589 -0.49 -3.04 -33.88
N ASP A 590 -0.21 -4.34 -33.82
CA ASP A 590 1.14 -4.87 -34.06
C ASP A 590 1.07 -6.30 -34.62
N ALA A 591 1.97 -6.59 -35.55
CA ALA A 591 2.18 -7.95 -36.07
C ALA A 591 2.93 -8.81 -35.06
N ARG A 592 3.83 -8.20 -34.27
CA ARG A 592 4.68 -8.90 -33.31
C ARG A 592 4.15 -8.76 -31.89
N GLN A 593 4.37 -9.79 -31.09
CA GLN A 593 4.10 -9.72 -29.66
C GLN A 593 5.03 -8.67 -29.02
N PRO A 594 4.50 -7.74 -28.21
CA PRO A 594 5.32 -6.79 -27.49
C PRO A 594 6.31 -7.50 -26.55
N GLU A 595 7.57 -7.05 -26.53
CA GLU A 595 8.64 -7.68 -25.72
C GLU A 595 8.33 -7.71 -24.21
N ASN A 596 7.58 -6.71 -23.73
CA ASN A 596 7.19 -6.57 -22.32
C ASN A 596 5.85 -7.23 -21.98
N ALA A 597 5.23 -7.96 -22.91
CA ALA A 597 3.96 -8.65 -22.70
C ALA A 597 4.16 -10.16 -22.59
N THR A 598 3.72 -10.75 -21.47
CA THR A 598 3.69 -12.22 -21.32
C THR A 598 2.28 -12.72 -21.59
N LEU A 599 2.13 -13.67 -22.51
CA LEU A 599 0.84 -14.32 -22.76
C LEU A 599 0.46 -15.19 -21.56
N THR A 600 -0.74 -14.95 -21.05
CA THR A 600 -1.33 -15.76 -19.98
C THR A 600 -2.20 -16.87 -20.55
N GLU A 601 -2.93 -16.58 -21.63
CA GLU A 601 -3.87 -17.49 -22.28
C GLU A 601 -3.94 -17.18 -23.79
N GLY A 602 -4.14 -18.21 -24.63
CA GLY A 602 -4.23 -18.08 -26.09
C GLY A 602 -2.87 -18.03 -26.79
N THR A 603 -2.89 -17.70 -28.09
CA THR A 603 -1.69 -17.60 -28.93
C THR A 603 -1.64 -16.26 -29.64
N TRP A 604 -0.44 -15.74 -29.89
CA TRP A 604 -0.27 -14.58 -30.76
C TRP A 604 -0.56 -14.98 -32.21
N TRP A 605 -1.06 -14.03 -33.00
CA TRP A 605 -1.31 -14.27 -34.43
C TRP A 605 0.00 -14.29 -35.24
N PRO A 606 0.03 -14.96 -36.41
CA PRO A 606 1.14 -14.87 -37.35
C PRO A 606 1.36 -13.43 -37.87
N GLN A 607 2.57 -13.10 -38.32
CA GLN A 607 2.88 -11.75 -38.83
C GLN A 607 2.10 -11.38 -40.09
N ASP A 608 1.73 -12.36 -40.90
CA ASP A 608 1.01 -12.27 -42.16
C ASP A 608 -0.50 -12.56 -42.01
N TYR A 609 -1.02 -12.43 -40.78
CA TYR A 609 -2.42 -12.72 -40.49
C TYR A 609 -3.37 -11.78 -41.25
N SER A 610 -4.30 -12.38 -42.01
CA SER A 610 -5.27 -11.68 -42.87
C SER A 610 -6.73 -12.14 -42.64
N GLY A 611 -6.98 -12.85 -41.54
CA GLY A 611 -8.30 -13.41 -41.21
C GLY A 611 -9.28 -12.41 -40.58
N GLU A 612 -10.19 -12.91 -39.73
CA GLU A 612 -11.09 -12.06 -38.93
C GLU A 612 -10.29 -11.13 -38.01
N PRO A 613 -10.65 -9.84 -37.81
CA PRO A 613 -9.90 -8.96 -36.91
C PRO A 613 -9.72 -9.57 -35.53
N LEU A 614 -8.47 -9.60 -35.04
CA LEU A 614 -8.13 -10.16 -33.72
C LEU A 614 -7.68 -9.05 -32.76
N VAL A 615 -7.90 -9.28 -31.48
CA VAL A 615 -7.45 -8.40 -30.41
C VAL A 615 -6.79 -9.20 -29.29
N SER A 616 -5.63 -8.72 -28.86
CA SER A 616 -4.98 -9.12 -27.61
C SER A 616 -5.42 -8.18 -26.51
N PHE A 617 -6.01 -8.74 -25.45
CA PHE A 617 -6.57 -7.99 -24.34
C PHE A 617 -5.73 -8.15 -23.07
N SER A 618 -5.72 -7.16 -22.20
CA SER A 618 -5.04 -7.28 -20.91
C SER A 618 -5.76 -8.29 -20.00
N ALA A 619 -5.04 -9.23 -19.41
CA ALA A 619 -5.61 -10.33 -18.65
C ALA A 619 -6.38 -9.87 -17.41
N GLU A 620 -5.85 -8.87 -16.69
CA GLU A 620 -6.45 -8.34 -15.48
C GLU A 620 -7.76 -7.62 -15.79
N GLU A 621 -7.71 -6.67 -16.72
CA GLU A 621 -8.86 -5.89 -17.18
C GLU A 621 -9.91 -6.78 -17.83
N GLY A 622 -9.51 -7.71 -18.69
CA GLY A 622 -10.41 -8.64 -19.39
C GLY A 622 -11.18 -9.52 -18.42
N LYS A 623 -10.50 -10.08 -17.41
CA LYS A 623 -11.13 -10.89 -16.36
C LYS A 623 -12.04 -10.05 -15.47
N ALA A 624 -11.66 -8.80 -15.16
CA ALA A 624 -12.48 -7.90 -14.36
C ALA A 624 -13.81 -7.55 -15.03
N ILE A 625 -13.86 -7.51 -16.37
CA ILE A 625 -15.09 -7.29 -17.15
C ILE A 625 -15.74 -8.60 -17.66
N GLY A 626 -15.23 -9.76 -17.21
CA GLY A 626 -15.82 -11.07 -17.48
C GLY A 626 -15.60 -11.62 -18.88
N LEU A 627 -14.63 -11.08 -19.63
CA LEU A 627 -14.30 -11.56 -20.97
C LEU A 627 -13.57 -12.91 -20.95
N LYS A 628 -13.81 -13.70 -21.97
CA LYS A 628 -13.19 -15.01 -22.23
C LYS A 628 -12.50 -15.01 -23.59
N LEU A 629 -11.62 -15.99 -23.77
CA LEU A 629 -10.97 -16.21 -25.05
C LEU A 629 -12.02 -16.52 -26.12
N GLY A 630 -11.94 -15.85 -27.27
CA GLY A 630 -12.88 -16.00 -28.36
C GLY A 630 -14.11 -15.09 -28.31
N ASP A 631 -14.29 -14.31 -27.24
CA ASP A 631 -15.32 -13.27 -27.17
C ASP A 631 -15.04 -12.15 -28.19
N SER A 632 -16.07 -11.40 -28.58
CA SER A 632 -15.96 -10.26 -29.49
C SER A 632 -16.01 -8.93 -28.75
N VAL A 633 -15.18 -7.98 -29.19
CA VAL A 633 -15.12 -6.61 -28.70
C VAL A 633 -15.31 -5.68 -29.89
N THR A 634 -16.30 -4.80 -29.80
CA THR A 634 -16.54 -3.76 -30.81
C THR A 634 -16.03 -2.43 -30.29
N VAL A 635 -15.10 -1.82 -31.03
CA VAL A 635 -14.47 -0.54 -30.68
C VAL A 635 -14.74 0.48 -31.78
N ASN A 636 -15.24 1.66 -31.41
CA ASN A 636 -15.32 2.79 -32.32
C ASN A 636 -13.95 3.46 -32.39
N VAL A 637 -13.35 3.49 -33.59
CA VAL A 637 -12.08 4.17 -33.88
C VAL A 637 -12.37 5.20 -34.97
N LEU A 638 -12.17 6.48 -34.66
CA LEU A 638 -12.40 7.60 -35.60
C LEU A 638 -13.80 7.56 -36.28
N GLY A 639 -14.83 7.16 -35.54
CA GLY A 639 -16.21 7.09 -36.03
C GLY A 639 -16.59 5.77 -36.73
N ARG A 640 -15.65 4.83 -36.90
CA ARG A 640 -15.93 3.49 -37.45
C ARG A 640 -15.92 2.43 -36.36
N ASN A 641 -16.94 1.58 -36.33
CA ASN A 641 -16.98 0.43 -35.43
C ASN A 641 -16.17 -0.72 -36.02
N VAL A 642 -15.13 -1.15 -35.31
CA VAL A 642 -14.30 -2.31 -35.61
C VAL A 642 -14.63 -3.40 -34.61
N THR A 643 -15.12 -4.54 -35.08
CA THR A 643 -15.39 -5.71 -34.24
C THR A 643 -14.25 -6.71 -34.39
N ALA A 644 -13.58 -7.03 -33.29
CA ALA A 644 -12.48 -7.98 -33.24
C ALA A 644 -12.71 -9.06 -32.20
N LYS A 645 -12.11 -10.23 -32.41
CA LYS A 645 -12.21 -11.38 -31.52
C LYS A 645 -10.99 -11.50 -30.62
N ILE A 646 -11.20 -11.82 -29.34
CA ILE A 646 -10.12 -11.94 -28.36
C ILE A 646 -9.32 -13.21 -28.66
N ALA A 647 -8.12 -13.03 -29.20
CA ALA A 647 -7.22 -14.12 -29.56
C ALA A 647 -6.33 -14.59 -28.40
N ASN A 648 -5.99 -13.67 -27.49
CA ASN A 648 -5.15 -13.97 -26.34
C ASN A 648 -5.33 -12.93 -25.22
N PHE A 649 -4.98 -13.35 -24.00
CA PHE A 649 -4.86 -12.48 -22.84
C PHE A 649 -3.39 -12.33 -22.45
N ARG A 650 -2.95 -11.09 -22.21
CA ARG A 650 -1.57 -10.79 -21.80
C ARG A 650 -1.49 -10.14 -20.42
N GLN A 651 -0.46 -10.49 -19.67
CA GLN A 651 -0.05 -9.74 -18.49
C GLN A 651 0.66 -8.46 -18.96
N VAL A 652 0.17 -7.30 -18.57
CA VAL A 652 0.79 -6.00 -18.86
C VAL A 652 1.53 -5.49 -17.63
N GLN A 653 2.80 -5.14 -17.79
CA GLN A 653 3.62 -4.58 -16.71
C GLN A 653 3.68 -3.06 -16.83
N TRP A 654 2.65 -2.38 -16.31
CA TRP A 654 2.55 -0.91 -16.33
C TRP A 654 3.73 -0.20 -15.65
N GLU A 655 4.38 -0.88 -14.69
CA GLU A 655 5.49 -0.36 -13.89
C GLU A 655 6.80 -0.19 -14.68
N THR A 656 6.90 -0.77 -15.89
CA THR A 656 8.10 -0.67 -16.73
C THR A 656 8.27 0.69 -17.41
N MET A 657 7.26 1.58 -17.32
CA MET A 657 7.17 2.83 -18.09
C MET A 657 7.31 2.61 -19.61
N GLY A 658 7.16 1.39 -20.11
CA GLY A 658 7.07 1.12 -21.54
C GLY A 658 5.74 1.61 -22.12
N ILE A 659 5.69 1.78 -23.43
CA ILE A 659 4.43 2.06 -24.15
C ILE A 659 3.56 0.79 -24.08
N ASN A 660 2.46 0.85 -23.32
CA ASN A 660 1.57 -0.27 -23.06
C ASN A 660 0.11 0.09 -23.37
N PHE A 661 -0.68 -0.89 -23.80
CA PHE A 661 -2.08 -0.71 -24.18
C PHE A 661 -2.97 -1.79 -23.58
N VAL A 662 -4.23 -1.45 -23.29
CA VAL A 662 -5.23 -2.44 -22.86
C VAL A 662 -5.63 -3.35 -24.01
N MET A 663 -5.65 -2.83 -25.25
CA MET A 663 -5.98 -3.55 -26.48
C MET A 663 -4.87 -3.37 -27.51
N VAL A 664 -4.41 -4.49 -28.07
CA VAL A 664 -3.51 -4.53 -29.24
C VAL A 664 -4.26 -5.30 -30.32
N PHE A 665 -4.49 -4.69 -31.47
CA PHE A 665 -5.20 -5.30 -32.60
C PHE A 665 -4.21 -5.96 -33.56
N SER A 666 -4.70 -6.93 -34.34
CA SER A 666 -3.98 -7.44 -35.49
C SER A 666 -3.89 -6.34 -36.58
N PRO A 667 -2.80 -6.27 -37.37
CA PRO A 667 -2.60 -5.18 -38.34
C PRO A 667 -3.66 -5.06 -39.44
N ASN A 668 -4.46 -6.09 -39.65
CA ASN A 668 -5.54 -6.15 -40.64
C ASN A 668 -6.91 -5.62 -40.12
N ALA A 669 -6.97 -5.19 -38.85
CA ALA A 669 -8.20 -4.76 -38.17
C ALA A 669 -8.63 -3.32 -38.49
#